data_AF-A0A8S2M3F5-F1
#
_entry.id   AF-A0A8S2M3F5-F1
#
_cell.length_a   1.000
_cell.length_b   1.000
_cell.length_c   1.000
_cell.angle_alpha   90.00
_cell.angle_beta   90.00
_cell.angle_gamma   90.00
#
_symmetry.space_group_name_H-M   'P 1'
#
loop_
_entity.id
_entity.type
_entity.pdbx_description
1 polymer ?
#
loop_
_entity_poly.entity_id
_entity_poly.type
_entity_poly.pdbx_seq_one_letter_code
_entity_poly.pdbx_strand_id
1 'polypeptide(L)'
;MYISNYCAILLLIVALCFGVSQKSPNGCGYDVNSERILIIQDDSSLHDYNVPERVQAFINAAHDQARGYATNHIIMTMGSDFQYEYANVWFKNLDKLIKYVNAQQVNGSDVNVFYSTPSCYLYALNKAGLTWPSKTDDFFPIAQNPHGFWTGYFTSRAALKRYERYSNNILQATRQLNALSEINLRSSEAMGVAQHHDAVSGTEKQHVADDYAQRLSQGIDIATDVINSSYAKLLPKESGLAPPLVQFLCHYSNISECLPIEGQIRFTLTLWNPTIHPVTYYARVPAIMQYSIRDPTGSIVPSEFLPIPNITKNIPGRTSSANYQHIFKTSLPALGFNTYYFEMIHDEKIEKKKVMMTQNETCTLENEHLRIEFDDQGNLHQITNLEKGIATSFTTQGFYWYTGFPGNNSRSEFQASGAYFFRPLMPDPQPVSTMRSITCTKTETVQSALIIFNNWASQEVNLFQGSVAAEFEWTIGPIPIDDYIGKEIVVRYDTDIQSKSTYYTDANGREVLERKVDYRPTWNYTVNENISGNYYPISSRIWIKDEQQQLTVLTDRSEGGGSIHDGSIEIMVHRRLLYDDNEGVGEPLNETAFGTGLVVRGKHFLILEPPENSALIHRVGAQQLFMNPIATYALPQNSYADYESLYRQTWSALSDSMPLNVHLLTFDQLGPKQFLIRIEHYFELNEDEIYSQSVQIDLQDLFKSLGTITDLIELTLGANLPLSQLHRLDWMTNNNESSHVETTQQTHLKDTMVMLNPMQIKTFQVTL
;
A
#
# COMPACT_ATOMS: atom_id res chain seq x y z
N MET A 1 -12.31 -2.62 7.17
CA MET A 1 -11.60 -2.65 8.47
C MET A 1 -11.01 -4.04 8.58
N TYR A 2 -9.72 -4.20 8.27
CA TYR A 2 -9.05 -5.52 8.18
C TYR A 2 -8.15 -5.70 9.41
N ILE A 3 -8.24 -6.88 10.03
CA ILE A 3 -7.47 -7.25 11.22
C ILE A 3 -6.52 -8.37 10.78
N SER A 4 -5.24 -8.19 11.07
CA SER A 4 -4.20 -9.13 10.71
C SER A 4 -3.99 -10.15 11.84
N ASN A 5 -3.90 -11.43 11.48
CA ASN A 5 -4.16 -12.56 12.37
C ASN A 5 -2.94 -13.15 13.09
N TYR A 6 -1.76 -12.53 13.00
CA TYR A 6 -0.59 -13.03 13.72
C TYR A 6 0.25 -11.89 14.29
N CYS A 7 -0.33 -10.99 15.10
CA CYS A 7 0.47 -10.39 16.16
C CYS A 7 0.78 -11.49 17.18
N ALA A 8 2.01 -11.62 17.67
CA ALA A 8 2.38 -12.51 18.79
C ALA A 8 1.73 -12.15 20.15
N ILE A 9 0.66 -11.35 20.11
CA ILE A 9 -0.47 -11.34 21.03
C ILE A 9 -1.69 -11.56 20.13
N LEU A 10 -2.26 -12.77 20.13
CA LEU A 10 -3.49 -13.09 19.40
C LEU A 10 -4.52 -11.97 19.60
N LEU A 11 -4.76 -11.18 18.56
CA LEU A 11 -5.87 -10.24 18.53
C LEU A 11 -7.13 -11.04 18.21
N LEU A 12 -7.56 -11.86 19.17
CA LEU A 12 -8.93 -12.39 19.17
C LEU A 12 -9.89 -11.21 19.27
N ILE A 13 -10.55 -10.91 18.15
CA ILE A 13 -11.60 -9.91 18.02
C ILE A 13 -12.85 -10.65 17.53
N VAL A 14 -14.02 -10.28 18.06
CA VAL A 14 -15.28 -10.81 17.54
C VAL A 14 -15.57 -10.13 16.20
N ALA A 15 -15.51 -10.91 15.12
CA ALA A 15 -16.01 -10.50 13.81
C ALA A 15 -17.52 -10.73 13.74
N LEU A 16 -18.28 -9.66 13.51
CA LEU A 16 -19.71 -9.75 13.23
C LEU A 16 -19.94 -9.66 11.73
N CYS A 17 -20.29 -10.79 11.11
CA CYS A 17 -20.80 -10.81 9.74
C CYS A 17 -22.33 -10.70 9.78
N PHE A 18 -22.87 -9.60 9.28
CA PHE A 18 -24.32 -9.42 9.17
C PHE A 18 -24.86 -10.32 8.06
N GLY A 19 -25.97 -11.02 8.34
CA GLY A 19 -26.46 -12.12 7.48
C GLY A 19 -26.90 -11.74 6.07
N VAL A 20 -27.12 -10.45 5.74
CA VAL A 20 -27.55 -10.02 4.39
C VAL A 20 -27.10 -8.60 4.00
N SER A 21 -27.17 -7.62 4.90
CA SER A 21 -26.86 -6.20 4.61
C SER A 21 -26.69 -5.40 5.90
N GLN A 22 -26.02 -4.23 5.84
CA GLN A 22 -26.02 -3.22 6.92
C GLN A 22 -27.28 -2.33 6.91
N LYS A 23 -28.33 -2.75 6.20
CA LYS A 23 -29.59 -2.01 6.05
C LYS A 23 -30.63 -2.45 7.07
N SER A 24 -31.59 -1.56 7.36
CA SER A 24 -32.77 -1.91 8.16
C SER A 24 -33.56 -3.05 7.51
N PRO A 25 -34.27 -3.90 8.30
CA PRO A 25 -35.16 -4.91 7.74
C PRO A 25 -36.17 -4.32 6.74
N ASN A 26 -36.58 -5.13 5.76
CA ASN A 26 -37.51 -4.70 4.73
C ASN A 26 -38.76 -4.03 5.32
N GLY A 27 -39.08 -2.86 4.77
CA GLY A 27 -40.19 -2.04 5.22
C GLY A 27 -39.91 -1.23 6.48
N CYS A 28 -38.78 -1.38 7.18
CA CYS A 28 -38.41 -0.63 8.39
C CYS A 28 -37.41 0.52 8.14
N GLY A 29 -37.29 0.96 6.89
CA GLY A 29 -36.60 2.20 6.52
C GLY A 29 -37.50 3.41 6.74
N TYR A 30 -37.04 4.38 7.53
CA TYR A 30 -37.83 5.56 7.90
C TYR A 30 -37.22 6.88 7.39
N ASP A 31 -36.31 6.78 6.43
CA ASP A 31 -35.64 7.97 5.91
C ASP A 31 -36.56 8.80 5.02
N VAL A 32 -36.49 10.13 5.17
CA VAL A 32 -37.36 11.10 4.49
C VAL A 32 -37.25 11.05 2.96
N ASN A 33 -36.12 10.59 2.44
CA ASN A 33 -35.86 10.52 1.00
C ASN A 33 -36.22 9.14 0.41
N SER A 34 -36.78 8.22 1.20
CA SER A 34 -37.19 6.91 0.70
C SER A 34 -38.43 7.00 -0.17
N GLU A 35 -38.42 6.36 -1.35
CA GLU A 35 -39.57 6.35 -2.29
C GLU A 35 -40.88 5.83 -1.66
N ARG A 36 -40.78 5.00 -0.60
CA ARG A 36 -41.92 4.51 0.17
C ARG A 36 -41.62 4.43 1.66
N ILE A 37 -41.91 5.51 2.38
CA ILE A 37 -41.84 5.52 3.85
C ILE A 37 -43.12 4.90 4.41
N LEU A 38 -42.98 3.78 5.11
CA LEU A 38 -44.09 3.15 5.84
C LEU A 38 -44.07 3.58 7.30
N ILE A 39 -44.58 4.78 7.59
CA ILE A 39 -44.70 5.27 8.96
C ILE A 39 -45.68 4.40 9.76
N ILE A 40 -45.40 4.23 11.05
CA ILE A 40 -46.32 3.57 11.98
C ILE A 40 -47.39 4.59 12.36
N GLN A 41 -48.60 4.34 11.88
CA GLN A 41 -49.80 5.08 12.25
C GLN A 41 -50.54 4.34 13.36
N ASP A 42 -50.44 4.87 14.57
CA ASP A 42 -50.99 4.36 15.82
C ASP A 42 -52.17 5.17 16.38
N ASP A 43 -52.58 6.25 15.71
CA ASP A 43 -53.80 7.00 16.01
C ASP A 43 -54.99 6.34 15.32
N SER A 44 -55.82 5.66 16.12
CA SER A 44 -57.01 4.96 15.64
C SER A 44 -58.11 5.89 15.12
N SER A 45 -58.00 7.22 15.34
CA SER A 45 -58.95 8.21 14.81
C SER A 45 -58.65 8.63 13.37
N LEU A 46 -57.47 8.28 12.86
CA LEU A 46 -57.01 8.60 11.52
C LEU A 46 -57.11 7.37 10.61
N HIS A 47 -57.21 7.62 9.30
CA HIS A 47 -57.17 6.54 8.30
C HIS A 47 -55.79 5.86 8.31
N ASP A 48 -55.72 4.66 7.73
CA ASP A 48 -54.49 3.89 7.54
C ASP A 48 -53.78 3.46 8.85
N TYR A 49 -54.53 3.22 9.93
CA TYR A 49 -54.01 2.57 11.14
C TYR A 49 -53.38 1.21 10.79
N ASN A 50 -52.09 1.06 11.06
CA ASN A 50 -51.30 -0.07 10.54
C ASN A 50 -50.46 -0.79 11.61
N VAL A 51 -50.60 -0.44 12.90
CA VAL A 51 -49.80 -1.04 13.99
C VAL A 51 -49.76 -2.59 13.94
N PRO A 52 -50.88 -3.33 13.79
CA PRO A 52 -50.84 -4.80 13.81
C PRO A 52 -49.99 -5.38 12.66
N GLU A 53 -50.13 -4.83 11.45
CA GLU A 53 -49.35 -5.23 10.28
C GLU A 53 -47.85 -4.98 10.50
N ARG A 54 -47.52 -3.77 10.95
CA ARG A 54 -46.14 -3.33 11.16
C ARG A 54 -45.42 -4.13 12.25
N VAL A 55 -46.11 -4.42 13.34
CA VAL A 55 -45.60 -5.24 14.44
C VAL A 55 -45.37 -6.67 13.99
N GLN A 56 -46.33 -7.29 13.30
CA GLN A 56 -46.19 -8.67 12.84
C GLN A 56 -45.04 -8.80 11.82
N ALA A 57 -44.92 -7.86 10.89
CA ALA A 57 -43.83 -7.84 9.92
C ALA A 57 -42.45 -7.77 10.61
N PHE A 58 -42.31 -6.93 11.65
CA PHE A 58 -41.07 -6.82 12.39
C PHE A 58 -40.74 -8.08 13.19
N ILE A 59 -41.73 -8.69 13.86
CA ILE A 59 -41.54 -9.96 14.60
C ILE A 59 -41.06 -11.06 13.63
N ASN A 60 -41.69 -11.17 12.46
CA ASN A 60 -41.26 -12.13 11.43
C ASN A 60 -39.81 -11.87 11.00
N ALA A 61 -39.44 -10.61 10.73
CA ALA A 61 -38.08 -10.25 10.36
C ALA A 61 -37.06 -10.57 11.48
N ALA A 62 -37.44 -10.38 12.76
CA ALA A 62 -36.62 -10.74 13.90
C ALA A 62 -36.39 -12.24 14.00
N HIS A 63 -37.45 -13.05 13.84
CA HIS A 63 -37.34 -14.51 13.82
C HIS A 63 -36.52 -15.00 12.62
N ASP A 64 -36.71 -14.38 11.45
CA ASP A 64 -35.96 -14.70 10.25
C ASP A 64 -34.46 -14.46 10.44
N GLN A 65 -34.11 -13.31 11.00
CA GLN A 65 -32.73 -12.97 11.28
C GLN A 65 -32.14 -13.86 12.38
N ALA A 66 -32.89 -14.16 13.45
CA ALA A 66 -32.42 -14.98 14.57
C ALA A 66 -31.94 -16.38 14.16
N ARG A 67 -32.45 -16.94 13.06
CA ARG A 67 -31.96 -18.24 12.52
C ARG A 67 -30.47 -18.23 12.16
N GLY A 68 -29.89 -17.08 11.86
CA GLY A 68 -28.47 -16.93 11.53
C GLY A 68 -27.55 -16.64 12.72
N TYR A 69 -28.08 -16.56 13.95
CA TYR A 69 -27.32 -16.14 15.12
C TYR A 69 -27.28 -17.24 16.19
N ALA A 70 -26.17 -17.32 16.92
CA ALA A 70 -25.93 -18.36 17.92
C ALA A 70 -26.65 -18.11 19.27
N THR A 71 -27.18 -16.92 19.50
CA THR A 71 -27.79 -16.52 20.78
C THR A 71 -29.20 -15.97 20.58
N ASN A 72 -29.92 -15.75 21.69
CA ASN A 72 -31.18 -14.99 21.70
C ASN A 72 -30.98 -13.46 21.61
N HIS A 73 -29.75 -13.00 21.36
CA HIS A 73 -29.44 -11.61 21.05
C HIS A 73 -29.11 -11.48 19.54
N ILE A 74 -29.86 -10.63 18.86
CA ILE A 74 -29.59 -10.21 17.48
C ILE A 74 -29.36 -8.71 17.40
N ILE A 75 -28.63 -8.27 16.38
CA ILE A 75 -28.38 -6.86 16.09
C ILE A 75 -29.08 -6.47 14.79
N MET A 76 -29.97 -5.50 14.83
CA MET A 76 -30.61 -4.93 13.64
C MET A 76 -30.04 -3.53 13.38
N THR A 77 -29.36 -3.37 12.25
CA THR A 77 -28.79 -2.08 11.82
C THR A 77 -29.91 -1.20 11.25
N MET A 78 -30.50 -0.37 12.10
CA MET A 78 -31.60 0.53 11.71
C MET A 78 -31.05 1.77 10.99
N GLY A 79 -30.58 1.61 9.76
CA GLY A 79 -30.02 2.71 8.94
C GLY A 79 -29.51 2.21 7.59
N SER A 80 -28.85 3.08 6.84
CA SER A 80 -28.18 2.83 5.55
C SER A 80 -27.35 4.08 5.21
N ASP A 81 -26.63 4.04 4.07
CA ASP A 81 -25.87 5.14 3.49
C ASP A 81 -26.61 6.48 3.59
N PHE A 82 -25.95 7.46 4.24
CA PHE A 82 -26.41 8.84 4.41
C PHE A 82 -27.84 9.02 4.98
N GLN A 83 -28.42 8.00 5.62
CA GLN A 83 -29.71 8.14 6.29
C GLN A 83 -29.59 8.95 7.59
N TYR A 84 -30.74 9.23 8.22
CA TYR A 84 -30.90 10.10 9.39
C TYR A 84 -30.75 11.61 9.10
N GLU A 85 -30.86 12.04 7.82
CA GLU A 85 -30.93 13.46 7.45
C GLU A 85 -31.99 14.22 8.26
N TYR A 86 -33.14 13.57 8.50
CA TYR A 86 -34.13 14.02 9.48
C TYR A 86 -34.42 12.93 10.52
N ALA A 87 -33.48 12.76 11.45
CA ALA A 87 -33.47 11.73 12.48
C ALA A 87 -34.77 11.63 13.31
N ASN A 88 -35.54 12.71 13.49
CA ASN A 88 -36.80 12.68 14.25
C ASN A 88 -37.82 11.69 13.64
N VAL A 89 -37.86 11.53 12.31
CA VAL A 89 -38.76 10.57 11.65
C VAL A 89 -38.36 9.13 12.00
N TRP A 90 -37.07 8.84 12.03
CA TRP A 90 -36.54 7.55 12.49
C TRP A 90 -36.93 7.29 13.95
N PHE A 91 -36.54 8.17 14.87
CA PHE A 91 -36.77 7.97 16.29
C PHE A 91 -38.27 7.84 16.63
N LYS A 92 -39.13 8.68 16.05
CA LYS A 92 -40.59 8.58 16.27
C LYS A 92 -41.18 7.22 15.86
N ASN A 93 -40.71 6.65 14.75
CA ASN A 93 -41.18 5.34 14.30
C ASN A 93 -40.56 4.19 15.10
N LEU A 94 -39.28 4.29 15.45
CA LEU A 94 -38.61 3.30 16.29
C LEU A 94 -39.21 3.24 17.70
N ASP A 95 -39.56 4.38 18.31
CA ASP A 95 -40.26 4.43 19.60
C ASP A 95 -41.59 3.69 19.55
N LYS A 96 -42.40 3.93 18.50
CA LYS A 96 -43.66 3.22 18.28
C LYS A 96 -43.43 1.73 18.07
N LEU A 97 -42.45 1.38 17.25
CA LEU A 97 -42.10 -0.02 16.96
C LEU A 97 -41.72 -0.77 18.25
N ILE A 98 -40.80 -0.21 19.04
CA ILE A 98 -40.37 -0.75 20.33
C ILE A 98 -41.58 -0.92 21.25
N LYS A 99 -42.39 0.12 21.41
CA LYS A 99 -43.59 0.10 22.27
C LYS A 99 -44.55 -1.02 21.87
N TYR A 100 -44.93 -1.09 20.60
CA TYR A 100 -45.99 -2.00 20.15
C TYR A 100 -45.52 -3.44 19.95
N VAL A 101 -44.25 -3.67 19.58
CA VAL A 101 -43.67 -5.02 19.52
C VAL A 101 -43.53 -5.59 20.93
N ASN A 102 -42.95 -4.85 21.87
CA ASN A 102 -42.81 -5.34 23.24
C ASN A 102 -44.17 -5.56 23.93
N ALA A 103 -45.20 -4.78 23.57
CA ALA A 103 -46.55 -5.02 24.07
C ALA A 103 -47.12 -6.39 23.65
N GLN A 104 -46.64 -7.02 22.57
CA GLN A 104 -47.08 -8.37 22.16
C GLN A 104 -46.55 -9.48 23.07
N GLN A 105 -45.63 -9.19 24.01
CA GLN A 105 -45.19 -10.17 24.99
C GLN A 105 -46.35 -10.67 25.86
N VAL A 106 -47.35 -9.81 26.14
CA VAL A 106 -48.59 -10.21 26.84
C VAL A 106 -49.41 -11.23 26.05
N ASN A 107 -49.23 -11.24 24.72
CA ASN A 107 -49.87 -12.15 23.77
C ASN A 107 -48.96 -13.32 23.39
N GLY A 108 -47.87 -13.54 24.13
CA GLY A 108 -46.96 -14.68 23.94
C GLY A 108 -45.82 -14.47 22.94
N SER A 109 -45.58 -13.24 22.46
CA SER A 109 -44.37 -12.96 21.68
C SER A 109 -43.11 -13.13 22.54
N ASP A 110 -42.09 -13.77 21.98
CA ASP A 110 -40.75 -13.97 22.56
C ASP A 110 -39.76 -12.86 22.18
N VAL A 111 -40.21 -11.85 21.44
CA VAL A 111 -39.36 -10.75 20.95
C VAL A 111 -39.34 -9.60 21.98
N ASN A 112 -38.14 -9.08 22.24
CA ASN A 112 -37.92 -7.87 23.02
C ASN A 112 -37.00 -6.92 22.25
N VAL A 113 -37.45 -5.69 22.02
CA VAL A 113 -36.78 -4.68 21.20
C VAL A 113 -36.41 -3.48 22.05
N PHE A 114 -35.21 -2.94 21.85
CA PHE A 114 -34.73 -1.74 22.54
C PHE A 114 -33.60 -1.10 21.73
N TYR A 115 -33.34 0.19 21.97
CA TYR A 115 -32.16 0.86 21.42
C TYR A 115 -30.88 0.26 22.00
N SER A 116 -29.90 0.01 21.15
CA SER A 116 -28.64 -0.59 21.54
C SER A 116 -27.49 -0.05 20.69
N THR A 117 -26.29 -0.51 20.99
CA THR A 117 -25.06 -0.21 20.26
C THR A 117 -24.31 -1.52 19.98
N PRO A 118 -23.38 -1.54 19.01
CA PRO A 118 -22.54 -2.71 18.79
C PRO A 118 -21.78 -3.17 20.04
N SER A 119 -21.34 -2.24 20.91
CA SER A 119 -20.65 -2.58 22.15
C SER A 119 -21.56 -3.26 23.18
N CYS A 120 -22.80 -2.77 23.37
CA CYS A 120 -23.79 -3.41 24.23
C CYS A 120 -24.14 -4.82 23.71
N TYR A 121 -24.24 -4.97 22.39
CA TYR A 121 -24.48 -6.27 21.75
C TYR A 121 -23.34 -7.26 22.02
N LEU A 122 -22.09 -6.87 21.78
CA LEU A 122 -20.92 -7.71 22.07
C LEU A 122 -20.84 -8.11 23.55
N TYR A 123 -21.17 -7.20 24.47
CA TYR A 123 -21.22 -7.53 25.89
C TYR A 123 -22.30 -8.56 26.24
N ALA A 124 -23.46 -8.50 25.59
CA ALA A 124 -24.51 -9.51 25.73
C ALA A 124 -24.04 -10.88 25.19
N LEU A 125 -23.35 -10.90 24.04
CA LEU A 125 -22.77 -12.13 23.50
C LEU A 125 -21.71 -12.72 24.43
N ASN A 126 -20.85 -11.88 25.01
CA ASN A 126 -19.83 -12.32 25.95
C ASN A 126 -20.45 -12.96 27.20
N LYS A 127 -21.50 -12.33 27.74
CA LYS A 127 -22.27 -12.84 28.88
C LYS A 127 -23.05 -14.11 28.61
N ALA A 128 -23.32 -14.44 27.35
CA ALA A 128 -24.04 -15.67 27.00
C ALA A 128 -23.25 -16.93 27.40
N GLY A 129 -21.94 -16.82 27.66
CA GLY A 129 -21.13 -17.94 28.14
C GLY A 129 -21.08 -19.09 27.15
N LEU A 130 -21.14 -18.79 25.85
CA LEU A 130 -21.03 -19.78 24.78
C LEU A 130 -19.60 -19.95 24.29
N THR A 131 -19.34 -21.10 23.65
CA THR A 131 -18.11 -21.34 22.89
C THR A 131 -18.27 -20.88 21.45
N TRP A 132 -17.35 -20.08 20.96
CA TRP A 132 -17.39 -19.47 19.63
C TRP A 132 -16.44 -20.17 18.66
N PRO A 133 -16.82 -20.28 17.36
CA PRO A 133 -15.92 -20.79 16.34
C PRO A 133 -14.77 -19.80 16.09
N SER A 134 -13.56 -20.32 15.92
CA SER A 134 -12.37 -19.55 15.55
C SER A 134 -12.24 -19.44 14.03
N LYS A 135 -11.77 -18.29 13.53
CA LYS A 135 -11.42 -18.06 12.12
C LYS A 135 -10.04 -17.39 12.04
N THR A 136 -9.13 -17.95 11.25
CA THR A 136 -7.71 -17.56 11.22
C THR A 136 -7.22 -17.08 9.86
N ASP A 137 -7.97 -17.35 8.79
CA ASP A 137 -7.77 -16.78 7.45
C ASP A 137 -8.46 -15.40 7.32
N ASP A 138 -8.47 -14.82 6.11
CA ASP A 138 -9.15 -13.57 5.80
C ASP A 138 -10.52 -13.77 5.13
N PHE A 139 -11.10 -12.67 4.65
CA PHE A 139 -12.40 -12.66 3.95
C PHE A 139 -12.24 -12.35 2.45
N PHE A 140 -11.07 -12.63 1.87
CA PHE A 140 -10.80 -12.37 0.47
C PHE A 140 -10.79 -13.63 -0.40
N PRO A 141 -11.06 -13.46 -1.72
CA PRO A 141 -11.77 -12.34 -2.32
C PRO A 141 -13.26 -12.33 -1.95
N ILE A 142 -13.87 -11.14 -1.96
CA ILE A 142 -15.31 -10.96 -1.75
C ILE A 142 -16.04 -11.19 -3.07
N ALA A 143 -17.11 -11.97 -3.03
CA ALA A 143 -18.01 -12.17 -4.16
C ALA A 143 -19.47 -11.94 -3.72
N GLN A 144 -20.21 -11.18 -4.50
CA GLN A 144 -21.62 -10.87 -4.24
C GLN A 144 -22.57 -11.82 -4.97
N ASN A 145 -22.13 -12.35 -6.10
CA ASN A 145 -22.86 -13.32 -6.92
C ASN A 145 -21.84 -14.18 -7.70
N PRO A 146 -22.25 -15.26 -8.39
CA PRO A 146 -21.33 -16.16 -9.10
C PRO A 146 -20.34 -15.49 -10.05
N HIS A 147 -20.71 -14.34 -10.63
CA HIS A 147 -19.94 -13.60 -11.64
C HIS A 147 -19.49 -12.21 -11.17
N GLY A 148 -19.64 -11.91 -9.88
CA GLY A 148 -19.39 -10.59 -9.28
C GLY A 148 -18.32 -10.66 -8.19
N PHE A 149 -17.08 -10.95 -8.60
CA PHE A 149 -15.91 -10.92 -7.72
C PHE A 149 -15.34 -9.49 -7.63
N TRP A 150 -15.28 -8.97 -6.41
CA TRP A 150 -14.76 -7.64 -6.09
C TRP A 150 -13.22 -7.68 -6.05
N THR A 151 -12.59 -8.01 -7.18
CA THR A 151 -11.13 -8.12 -7.29
C THR A 151 -10.53 -7.14 -8.30
N GLY A 152 -11.37 -6.40 -9.04
CA GLY A 152 -10.92 -5.32 -9.94
C GLY A 152 -10.39 -4.10 -9.20
N TYR A 153 -11.01 -3.73 -8.07
CA TYR A 153 -10.58 -2.58 -7.27
C TYR A 153 -9.19 -2.75 -6.63
N PHE A 154 -8.64 -3.96 -6.60
CA PHE A 154 -7.26 -4.17 -6.20
C PHE A 154 -6.28 -3.41 -7.13
N THR A 155 -6.66 -3.13 -8.38
CA THR A 155 -5.84 -2.37 -9.35
C THR A 155 -6.50 -1.08 -9.87
N SER A 156 -7.82 -0.89 -9.74
CA SER A 156 -8.51 0.32 -10.23
C SER A 156 -7.82 1.62 -9.78
N ARG A 157 -7.66 2.60 -10.69
CA ARG A 157 -6.91 3.84 -10.42
C ARG A 157 -5.48 3.62 -9.92
N ALA A 158 -4.71 2.80 -10.66
CA ALA A 158 -3.33 2.45 -10.31
C ALA A 158 -2.40 3.66 -10.09
N ALA A 159 -2.67 4.81 -10.75
CA ALA A 159 -1.94 6.06 -10.52
C ALA A 159 -2.24 6.65 -9.13
N LEU A 160 -3.50 6.70 -8.71
CA LEU A 160 -3.89 7.20 -7.39
C LEU A 160 -3.34 6.32 -6.27
N LYS A 161 -3.37 4.99 -6.42
CA LYS A 161 -2.75 4.05 -5.48
C LYS A 161 -1.24 4.30 -5.29
N ARG A 162 -0.53 4.64 -6.37
CA ARG A 162 0.88 5.03 -6.27
C ARG A 162 1.07 6.37 -5.59
N TYR A 163 0.17 7.32 -5.86
CA TYR A 163 0.24 8.64 -5.29
C TYR A 163 -0.05 8.63 -3.78
N GLU A 164 -0.94 7.74 -3.32
CA GLU A 164 -1.12 7.40 -1.90
C GLU A 164 0.19 6.94 -1.28
N ARG A 165 0.85 5.92 -1.85
CA ARG A 165 2.14 5.40 -1.34
C ARG A 165 3.23 6.47 -1.31
N TYR A 166 3.34 7.26 -2.38
CA TYR A 166 4.29 8.38 -2.47
C TYR A 166 4.05 9.42 -1.36
N SER A 167 2.78 9.83 -1.20
CA SER A 167 2.39 10.84 -0.23
C SER A 167 2.57 10.33 1.21
N ASN A 168 2.34 9.03 1.46
CA ASN A 168 2.57 8.45 2.78
C ASN A 168 4.07 8.45 3.13
N ASN A 169 4.94 8.08 2.20
CA ASN A 169 6.39 8.14 2.44
C ASN A 169 6.85 9.56 2.80
N ILE A 170 6.39 10.58 2.06
CA ILE A 170 6.65 11.99 2.40
C ILE A 170 6.11 12.34 3.78
N LEU A 171 4.88 11.92 4.11
CA LEU A 171 4.29 12.16 5.43
C LEU A 171 5.12 11.56 6.57
N GLN A 172 5.60 10.32 6.43
CA GLN A 172 6.43 9.67 7.45
C GLN A 172 7.78 10.38 7.62
N ALA A 173 8.47 10.69 6.51
CA ALA A 173 9.72 11.46 6.54
C ALA A 173 9.51 12.84 7.18
N THR A 174 8.38 13.49 6.88
CA THR A 174 8.03 14.80 7.44
C THR A 174 7.79 14.73 8.94
N ARG A 175 7.07 13.71 9.43
CA ARG A 175 6.87 13.50 10.88
C ARG A 175 8.20 13.30 11.62
N GLN A 176 9.08 12.48 11.05
CA GLN A 176 10.42 12.26 11.60
C GLN A 176 11.22 13.57 11.65
N LEU A 177 11.29 14.31 10.53
CA LEU A 177 12.00 15.59 10.46
C LEU A 177 11.40 16.63 11.41
N ASN A 178 10.07 16.72 11.52
CA ASN A 178 9.37 17.59 12.46
C ASN A 178 9.71 17.25 13.91
N ALA A 179 9.72 15.97 14.27
CA ALA A 179 10.08 15.51 15.61
C ALA A 179 11.56 15.78 15.92
N LEU A 180 12.46 15.43 15.00
CA LEU A 180 13.90 15.60 15.14
C LEU A 180 14.35 17.07 15.16
N SER A 181 13.52 17.97 14.62
CA SER A 181 13.77 19.41 14.63
C SER A 181 12.93 20.19 15.65
N GLU A 182 12.02 19.52 16.38
CA GLU A 182 11.12 20.10 17.37
C GLU A 182 10.34 21.34 16.86
N ILE A 183 9.60 21.20 15.76
CA ILE A 183 8.87 22.30 15.10
C ILE A 183 7.35 22.29 15.37
N ASN A 184 6.81 21.19 15.92
CA ASN A 184 5.39 21.04 16.32
C ASN A 184 4.37 21.52 15.26
N LEU A 185 4.57 21.13 14.00
CA LEU A 185 3.59 21.33 12.92
C LEU A 185 2.91 20.00 12.60
N ARG A 186 1.57 20.00 12.53
CA ARG A 186 0.77 18.79 12.28
C ARG A 186 -0.05 18.92 11.00
N SER A 187 0.06 17.92 10.12
CA SER A 187 -0.86 17.72 9.00
C SER A 187 -0.88 16.24 8.62
N SER A 188 -2.04 15.59 8.72
CA SER A 188 -2.23 14.19 8.31
C SER A 188 -3.63 13.88 7.76
N GLU A 189 -4.47 14.90 7.61
CA GLU A 189 -5.87 14.75 7.24
C GLU A 189 -6.04 14.15 5.84
N ALA A 190 -5.33 14.68 4.84
CA ALA A 190 -5.41 14.22 3.46
C ALA A 190 -5.09 12.72 3.33
N MET A 191 -4.05 12.23 4.02
CA MET A 191 -3.71 10.81 4.01
C MET A 191 -4.79 9.97 4.69
N GLY A 192 -5.36 10.43 5.81
CA GLY A 192 -6.45 9.74 6.48
C GLY A 192 -7.70 9.59 5.59
N VAL A 193 -8.07 10.65 4.87
CA VAL A 193 -9.18 10.63 3.89
C VAL A 193 -8.87 9.69 2.72
N ALA A 194 -7.63 9.66 2.22
CA ALA A 194 -7.23 8.78 1.12
C ALA A 194 -7.32 7.28 1.48
N GLN A 195 -7.36 6.90 2.76
CA GLN A 195 -7.60 5.52 3.19
C GLN A 195 -9.08 5.11 3.19
N HIS A 196 -9.99 6.02 2.82
CA HIS A 196 -11.41 5.69 2.64
C HIS A 196 -11.57 4.54 1.63
N HIS A 197 -12.59 3.71 1.85
CA HIS A 197 -12.79 2.49 1.06
C HIS A 197 -13.28 2.74 -0.38
N ASP A 198 -13.55 4.00 -0.74
CA ASP A 198 -13.76 4.46 -2.12
C ASP A 198 -12.65 5.40 -2.62
N ALA A 199 -11.60 5.64 -1.85
CA ALA A 199 -10.47 6.47 -2.26
C ALA A 199 -9.35 5.59 -2.83
N VAL A 200 -8.48 5.02 -1.97
CA VAL A 200 -7.38 4.16 -2.42
C VAL A 200 -7.87 2.91 -3.16
N SER A 201 -9.11 2.47 -2.97
CA SER A 201 -9.73 1.39 -3.76
C SER A 201 -9.93 1.75 -5.24
N GLY A 202 -10.03 3.03 -5.57
CA GLY A 202 -10.34 3.50 -6.91
C GLY A 202 -11.79 3.27 -7.34
N THR A 203 -12.72 3.32 -6.38
CA THR A 203 -14.16 3.04 -6.56
C THR A 203 -15.06 4.26 -6.36
N GLU A 204 -14.51 5.44 -6.57
CA GLU A 204 -15.19 6.74 -6.62
C GLU A 204 -15.41 7.22 -8.06
N LYS A 205 -16.24 8.26 -8.22
CA LYS A 205 -16.39 9.00 -9.49
C LYS A 205 -15.11 9.74 -9.86
N GLN A 206 -14.89 10.01 -11.14
CA GLN A 206 -13.64 10.66 -11.60
C GLN A 206 -13.36 11.99 -10.88
N HIS A 207 -14.35 12.87 -10.74
CA HIS A 207 -14.15 14.16 -10.09
C HIS A 207 -13.82 14.04 -8.59
N VAL A 208 -14.18 12.93 -7.94
CA VAL A 208 -13.83 12.66 -6.54
C VAL A 208 -12.40 12.11 -6.45
N ALA A 209 -11.97 11.29 -7.41
CA ALA A 209 -10.57 10.88 -7.54
C ALA A 209 -9.65 12.08 -7.72
N ASP A 210 -10.08 13.06 -8.54
CA ASP A 210 -9.37 14.33 -8.73
C ASP A 210 -9.29 15.16 -7.44
N ASP A 211 -10.37 15.18 -6.62
CA ASP A 211 -10.37 15.84 -5.30
C ASP A 211 -9.41 15.14 -4.31
N TYR A 212 -9.40 13.80 -4.27
CA TYR A 212 -8.43 13.05 -3.45
C TYR A 212 -6.99 13.36 -3.87
N ALA A 213 -6.69 13.35 -5.18
CA ALA A 213 -5.38 13.73 -5.69
C ALA A 213 -5.02 15.18 -5.32
N GLN A 214 -5.96 16.12 -5.44
CA GLN A 214 -5.74 17.51 -5.05
C GLN A 214 -5.42 17.64 -3.55
N ARG A 215 -6.14 16.94 -2.67
CA ARG A 215 -5.88 16.94 -1.23
C ARG A 215 -4.53 16.34 -0.88
N LEU A 216 -4.13 15.25 -1.53
CA LEU A 216 -2.80 14.67 -1.37
C LEU A 216 -1.71 15.66 -1.78
N SER A 217 -1.90 16.36 -2.91
CA SER A 217 -1.00 17.42 -3.36
C SER A 217 -0.85 18.54 -2.34
N GLN A 218 -1.96 19.05 -1.81
CA GLN A 218 -1.94 20.08 -0.75
C GLN A 218 -1.26 19.58 0.53
N GLY A 219 -1.44 18.31 0.88
CA GLY A 219 -0.74 17.67 2.00
C GLY A 219 0.77 17.63 1.79
N ILE A 220 1.24 17.38 0.57
CA ILE A 220 2.66 17.41 0.20
C ILE A 220 3.23 18.83 0.25
N ASP A 221 2.46 19.85 -0.17
CA ASP A 221 2.90 21.25 -0.06
C ASP A 221 3.15 21.63 1.41
N ILE A 222 2.19 21.32 2.29
CA ILE A 222 2.35 21.53 3.74
C ILE A 222 3.55 20.74 4.28
N ALA A 223 3.73 19.49 3.84
CA ALA A 223 4.87 18.68 4.24
C ALA A 223 6.21 19.30 3.81
N THR A 224 6.25 19.90 2.62
CA THR A 224 7.44 20.59 2.08
C THR A 224 7.81 21.81 2.94
N ASP A 225 6.83 22.55 3.45
CA ASP A 225 7.08 23.66 4.38
C ASP A 225 7.69 23.19 5.71
N VAL A 226 7.21 22.06 6.22
CA VAL A 226 7.75 21.43 7.44
C VAL A 226 9.16 20.90 7.21
N ILE A 227 9.42 20.26 6.06
CA ILE A 227 10.77 19.80 5.66
C ILE A 227 11.73 20.99 5.58
N ASN A 228 11.32 22.09 4.94
CA ASN A 228 12.12 23.32 4.88
C ASN A 228 12.43 23.89 6.26
N SER A 229 11.42 23.97 7.12
CA SER A 229 11.59 24.44 8.50
C SER A 229 12.54 23.53 9.29
N SER A 230 12.47 22.22 9.07
CA SER A 230 13.34 21.22 9.71
C SER A 230 14.78 21.39 9.24
N TYR A 231 15.00 21.49 7.93
CA TYR A 231 16.33 21.72 7.36
C TYR A 231 16.94 23.07 7.76
N ALA A 232 16.12 24.09 8.02
CA ALA A 232 16.59 25.35 8.57
C ALA A 232 17.25 25.22 9.95
N LYS A 233 16.93 24.15 10.71
CA LYS A 233 17.60 23.81 11.97
C LYS A 233 18.72 22.78 11.79
N LEU A 234 18.51 21.78 10.93
CA LEU A 234 19.40 20.62 10.82
C LEU A 234 20.63 20.85 9.93
N LEU A 235 20.49 21.62 8.83
CA LEU A 235 21.59 21.84 7.88
C LEU A 235 22.67 22.81 8.38
N PRO A 236 22.38 23.96 9.02
CA PRO A 236 23.45 24.88 9.43
C PRO A 236 24.48 24.24 10.37
N LYS A 237 25.77 24.46 10.13
CA LYS A 237 26.84 23.97 11.02
C LYS A 237 26.79 24.67 12.38
N GLU A 238 26.47 25.97 12.40
CA GLU A 238 26.40 26.83 13.59
C GLU A 238 25.01 27.44 13.78
N SER A 239 24.63 27.65 15.05
CA SER A 239 23.39 28.33 15.41
C SER A 239 23.44 29.82 15.04
N GLY A 240 22.44 30.31 14.32
CA GLY A 240 22.34 31.72 13.90
C GLY A 240 22.86 32.02 12.49
N LEU A 241 23.39 31.03 11.77
CA LEU A 241 23.60 31.12 10.33
C LEU A 241 22.27 31.32 9.61
N ALA A 242 22.31 31.99 8.44
CA ALA A 242 21.14 32.12 7.59
C ALA A 242 20.61 30.71 7.23
N PRO A 243 19.28 30.54 7.15
CA PRO A 243 18.72 29.26 6.75
C PRO A 243 19.24 28.87 5.36
N PRO A 244 19.40 27.55 5.10
CA PRO A 244 19.71 27.05 3.78
C PRO A 244 18.64 27.53 2.79
N LEU A 245 19.00 27.54 1.51
CA LEU A 245 18.02 27.85 0.46
C LEU A 245 16.83 26.90 0.53
N VAL A 246 15.68 27.43 0.13
CA VAL A 246 14.42 26.69 0.07
C VAL A 246 14.62 25.41 -0.74
N GLN A 247 14.33 24.31 -0.08
CA GLN A 247 14.30 22.96 -0.63
C GLN A 247 12.96 22.75 -1.33
N PHE A 248 12.98 22.14 -2.50
CA PHE A 248 11.77 21.77 -3.25
C PHE A 248 11.84 20.30 -3.70
N LEU A 249 10.67 19.71 -3.93
CA LEU A 249 10.52 18.36 -4.44
C LEU A 249 10.34 18.39 -5.96
N CYS A 250 10.78 17.33 -6.64
CA CYS A 250 10.47 17.12 -8.06
C CYS A 250 9.51 15.93 -8.22
N HIS A 251 8.21 16.24 -8.23
CA HIS A 251 7.14 15.22 -8.25
C HIS A 251 7.08 14.39 -9.54
N TYR A 252 7.62 14.93 -10.65
CA TYR A 252 7.64 14.29 -11.96
C TYR A 252 8.94 13.52 -12.26
N SER A 253 9.73 13.17 -11.22
CA SER A 253 10.97 12.40 -11.41
C SER A 253 10.73 11.05 -12.07
N ASN A 254 9.55 10.44 -11.88
CA ASN A 254 9.13 9.20 -12.51
C ASN A 254 8.98 9.30 -14.03
N ILE A 255 8.80 10.49 -14.61
CA ILE A 255 8.82 10.74 -16.06
C ILE A 255 10.10 11.46 -16.49
N SER A 256 11.14 11.37 -15.65
CA SER A 256 12.44 12.01 -15.87
C SER A 256 12.31 13.52 -16.10
N GLU A 257 11.52 14.18 -15.26
CA GLU A 257 11.29 15.63 -15.28
C GLU A 257 11.54 16.26 -13.90
N CYS A 258 12.30 17.34 -13.89
CA CYS A 258 12.56 18.17 -12.72
C CYS A 258 12.88 19.59 -13.21
N LEU A 259 11.84 20.31 -13.65
CA LEU A 259 11.97 21.61 -14.32
C LEU A 259 12.85 22.64 -13.57
N PRO A 260 12.80 22.77 -12.22
CA PRO A 260 13.56 23.82 -11.55
C PRO A 260 15.09 23.67 -11.63
N ILE A 261 15.61 22.45 -11.86
CA ILE A 261 17.06 22.22 -12.00
C ILE A 261 17.53 22.28 -13.47
N GLU A 262 16.61 22.26 -14.44
CA GLU A 262 16.96 22.33 -15.85
C GLU A 262 17.59 23.70 -16.19
N GLY A 263 18.77 23.69 -16.80
CA GLY A 263 19.50 24.91 -17.14
C GLY A 263 20.32 25.52 -16.01
N GLN A 264 20.26 24.96 -14.80
CA GLN A 264 21.03 25.47 -13.67
C GLN A 264 22.51 25.06 -13.80
N ILE A 265 23.42 26.02 -13.59
CA ILE A 265 24.87 25.75 -13.56
C ILE A 265 25.26 24.91 -12.35
N ARG A 266 24.52 25.04 -11.24
CA ARG A 266 24.77 24.37 -9.97
C ARG A 266 23.46 24.13 -9.24
N PHE A 267 23.38 22.99 -8.56
CA PHE A 267 22.27 22.69 -7.65
C PHE A 267 22.73 21.69 -6.59
N THR A 268 21.90 21.48 -5.56
CA THR A 268 22.12 20.45 -4.54
C THR A 268 20.98 19.44 -4.56
N LEU A 269 21.29 18.19 -4.22
CA LEU A 269 20.34 17.12 -3.97
C LEU A 269 20.55 16.62 -2.54
N THR A 270 19.57 16.79 -1.67
CA THR A 270 19.57 16.23 -0.32
C THR A 270 18.67 15.00 -0.30
N LEU A 271 19.22 13.86 0.11
CA LEU A 271 18.52 12.59 0.20
C LEU A 271 18.31 12.24 1.67
N TRP A 272 17.07 12.29 2.15
CA TRP A 272 16.68 11.83 3.48
C TRP A 272 16.33 10.34 3.44
N ASN A 273 17.00 9.52 4.25
CA ASN A 273 16.65 8.13 4.49
C ASN A 273 15.75 8.03 5.73
N PRO A 274 14.45 7.71 5.56
CA PRO A 274 13.51 7.59 6.68
C PRO A 274 13.63 6.26 7.45
N THR A 275 14.46 5.31 7.01
CA THR A 275 14.61 4.01 7.68
C THR A 275 15.66 4.08 8.79
N ILE A 276 15.55 3.23 9.81
CA ILE A 276 16.53 3.11 10.91
C ILE A 276 17.75 2.24 10.55
N HIS A 277 17.92 1.96 9.25
CA HIS A 277 19.02 1.19 8.69
C HIS A 277 19.73 2.02 7.61
N PRO A 278 21.05 1.88 7.41
CA PRO A 278 21.70 2.45 6.24
C PRO A 278 21.10 1.87 4.97
N VAL A 279 20.93 2.71 3.94
CA VAL A 279 20.33 2.29 2.67
C VAL A 279 21.27 2.60 1.51
N THR A 280 21.52 1.58 0.70
CA THR A 280 22.11 1.79 -0.63
C THR A 280 21.02 2.28 -1.57
N TYR A 281 21.25 3.43 -2.20
CA TYR A 281 20.29 4.09 -3.08
C TYR A 281 20.95 4.43 -4.43
N TYR A 282 20.17 4.26 -5.51
CA TYR A 282 20.60 4.60 -6.87
C TYR A 282 19.84 5.83 -7.32
N ALA A 283 20.45 7.00 -7.14
CA ALA A 283 19.82 8.26 -7.48
C ALA A 283 19.77 8.43 -9.01
N ARG A 284 18.57 8.75 -9.53
CA ARG A 284 18.32 9.08 -10.94
C ARG A 284 17.93 10.56 -11.03
N VAL A 285 18.75 11.38 -11.68
CA VAL A 285 18.52 12.83 -11.78
C VAL A 285 18.44 13.24 -13.26
N PRO A 286 17.29 13.74 -13.76
CA PRO A 286 17.17 14.18 -15.14
C PRO A 286 18.03 15.42 -15.39
N ALA A 287 18.64 15.49 -16.56
CA ALA A 287 19.62 16.51 -16.89
C ALA A 287 19.63 16.84 -18.40
N ILE A 288 19.89 18.11 -18.70
CA ILE A 288 20.08 18.61 -20.07
C ILE A 288 21.56 18.63 -20.48
N MET A 289 22.45 18.50 -19.51
CA MET A 289 23.91 18.60 -19.64
C MET A 289 24.58 17.76 -18.56
N GLN A 290 25.88 17.58 -18.66
CA GLN A 290 26.63 16.78 -17.71
C GLN A 290 27.12 17.60 -16.51
N TYR A 291 26.95 17.03 -15.32
CA TYR A 291 27.39 17.60 -14.06
C TYR A 291 28.51 16.76 -13.44
N SER A 292 29.43 17.45 -12.75
CA SER A 292 30.29 16.86 -11.75
C SER A 292 29.50 16.80 -10.43
N ILE A 293 29.48 15.63 -9.79
CA ILE A 293 28.73 15.38 -8.56
C ILE A 293 29.72 15.22 -7.42
N ARG A 294 29.60 16.03 -6.37
CA ARG A 294 30.38 15.89 -5.13
C ARG A 294 29.53 15.28 -4.03
N ASP A 295 30.11 14.35 -3.30
CA ASP A 295 29.52 13.76 -2.10
C ASP A 295 29.72 14.66 -0.86
N PRO A 296 29.20 14.27 0.31
CA PRO A 296 29.40 15.00 1.56
C PRO A 296 30.87 15.20 1.98
N THR A 297 31.81 14.41 1.46
CA THR A 297 33.25 14.53 1.74
C THR A 297 33.97 15.45 0.75
N GLY A 298 33.29 15.88 -0.30
CA GLY A 298 33.83 16.70 -1.39
C GLY A 298 34.45 15.89 -2.52
N SER A 299 34.42 14.56 -2.41
CA SER A 299 34.92 13.64 -3.42
C SER A 299 33.98 13.58 -4.62
N ILE A 300 34.54 13.42 -5.82
CA ILE A 300 33.72 13.25 -7.03
C ILE A 300 33.10 11.85 -7.02
N VAL A 301 31.77 11.80 -7.14
CA VAL A 301 31.02 10.56 -7.25
C VAL A 301 31.01 10.09 -8.70
N PRO A 302 31.41 8.84 -8.99
CA PRO A 302 31.20 8.25 -10.30
C PRO A 302 29.72 8.25 -10.65
N SER A 303 29.38 8.80 -11.82
CA SER A 303 28.01 8.86 -12.31
C SER A 303 27.94 8.52 -13.78
N GLU A 304 26.95 7.70 -14.13
CA GLU A 304 26.61 7.35 -15.50
C GLU A 304 25.68 8.42 -16.06
N PHE A 305 26.02 8.95 -17.24
CA PHE A 305 25.21 9.95 -17.94
C PHE A 305 24.52 9.30 -19.15
N LEU A 306 23.29 8.82 -18.93
CA LEU A 306 22.59 7.95 -19.86
C LEU A 306 21.44 8.66 -20.57
N PRO A 307 21.17 8.36 -21.86
CA PRO A 307 20.03 8.93 -22.56
C PRO A 307 18.71 8.47 -21.94
N ILE A 308 17.74 9.37 -21.84
CA ILE A 308 16.37 9.02 -21.43
C ILE A 308 15.67 8.34 -22.62
N PRO A 309 15.03 7.16 -22.42
CA PRO A 309 14.29 6.46 -23.48
C PRO A 309 13.23 7.33 -24.15
N ASN A 310 13.03 7.15 -25.46
CA ASN A 310 12.01 7.90 -26.21
C ASN A 310 10.60 7.65 -25.67
N ILE A 311 10.30 6.44 -25.20
CA ILE A 311 8.98 6.13 -24.61
C ILE A 311 8.69 7.01 -23.39
N THR A 312 9.68 7.23 -22.53
CA THR A 312 9.60 8.14 -21.38
C THR A 312 9.47 9.60 -21.81
N LYS A 313 10.27 10.03 -22.79
CA LYS A 313 10.21 11.41 -23.31
C LYS A 313 8.87 11.76 -23.94
N ASN A 314 8.18 10.76 -24.48
CA ASN A 314 6.90 10.90 -25.16
C ASN A 314 5.68 10.68 -24.25
N ILE A 315 5.86 10.48 -22.93
CA ILE A 315 4.75 10.36 -21.99
C ILE A 315 3.91 11.66 -22.04
N PRO A 316 2.58 11.57 -22.27
CA PRO A 316 1.70 12.74 -22.28
C PRO A 316 1.82 13.56 -21.00
N GLY A 317 1.91 14.89 -21.14
CA GLY A 317 2.07 15.82 -20.02
C GLY A 317 3.51 16.12 -19.62
N ARG A 318 4.50 15.35 -20.10
CA ARG A 318 5.91 15.68 -19.92
C ARG A 318 6.28 16.94 -20.71
N THR A 319 6.88 17.93 -20.06
CA THR A 319 7.31 19.21 -20.65
C THR A 319 8.82 19.45 -20.57
N SER A 320 9.54 18.58 -19.87
CA SER A 320 10.98 18.64 -19.67
C SER A 320 11.83 18.62 -20.95
N SER A 321 12.88 19.42 -20.95
CA SER A 321 13.92 19.46 -21.99
C SER A 321 15.06 18.44 -21.74
N ALA A 322 15.06 17.76 -20.59
CA ALA A 322 16.05 16.75 -20.24
C ALA A 322 16.02 15.60 -21.25
N ASN A 323 17.19 15.29 -21.81
CA ASN A 323 17.40 14.17 -22.73
C ASN A 323 18.29 13.08 -22.14
N TYR A 324 18.87 13.35 -20.98
CA TYR A 324 19.78 12.47 -20.27
C TYR A 324 19.41 12.42 -18.79
N GLN A 325 19.95 11.43 -18.09
CA GLN A 325 19.87 11.33 -16.64
C GLN A 325 21.22 10.92 -16.08
N HIS A 326 21.55 11.49 -14.93
CA HIS A 326 22.63 11.01 -14.08
C HIS A 326 22.12 9.85 -13.24
N ILE A 327 22.86 8.74 -13.25
CA ILE A 327 22.64 7.62 -12.35
C ILE A 327 23.92 7.43 -11.53
N PHE A 328 23.80 7.39 -10.20
CA PHE A 328 24.93 7.10 -9.32
C PHE A 328 24.47 6.33 -8.08
N LYS A 329 25.34 5.44 -7.60
CA LYS A 329 25.16 4.69 -6.37
C LYS A 329 25.60 5.53 -5.18
N THR A 330 24.84 5.47 -4.09
CA THR A 330 25.24 6.06 -2.82
C THR A 330 24.74 5.27 -1.62
N SER A 331 25.37 5.47 -0.46
CA SER A 331 24.95 4.94 0.83
C SER A 331 24.47 6.09 1.71
N LEU A 332 23.26 5.98 2.24
CA LEU A 332 22.65 6.97 3.13
C LEU A 332 22.69 6.45 4.57
N PRO A 333 22.98 7.32 5.55
CA PRO A 333 22.95 6.93 6.96
C PRO A 333 21.52 6.56 7.38
N ALA A 334 21.40 5.74 8.42
CA ALA A 334 20.12 5.46 9.07
C ALA A 334 19.49 6.76 9.61
N LEU A 335 18.19 6.95 9.41
CA LEU A 335 17.39 8.07 9.93
C LEU A 335 18.13 9.41 9.81
N GLY A 336 18.51 9.75 8.58
CA GLY A 336 19.48 10.80 8.30
C GLY A 336 19.51 11.22 6.85
N PHE A 337 20.39 12.16 6.50
CA PHE A 337 20.55 12.63 5.13
C PHE A 337 22.00 12.73 4.68
N ASN A 338 22.18 12.69 3.36
CA ASN A 338 23.37 13.15 2.66
C ASN A 338 23.00 14.19 1.60
N THR A 339 23.82 15.22 1.43
CA THR A 339 23.68 16.26 0.41
C THR A 339 24.79 16.12 -0.64
N TYR A 340 24.38 16.11 -1.91
CA TYR A 340 25.25 16.03 -3.07
C TYR A 340 25.22 17.36 -3.82
N TYR A 341 26.38 17.82 -4.26
CA TYR A 341 26.54 19.09 -4.94
C TYR A 341 26.82 18.86 -6.42
N PHE A 342 25.98 19.41 -7.29
CA PHE A 342 26.09 19.31 -8.74
C PHE A 342 26.66 20.59 -9.31
N GLU A 343 27.67 20.46 -10.17
CA GLU A 343 28.29 21.59 -10.87
C GLU A 343 28.51 21.25 -12.35
N MET A 344 28.04 22.13 -13.24
CA MET A 344 28.12 21.95 -14.69
C MET A 344 29.58 21.81 -15.14
N ILE A 345 29.87 20.80 -15.95
CA ILE A 345 31.17 20.62 -16.57
C ILE A 345 31.22 21.53 -17.83
N HIS A 346 32.14 22.50 -17.83
CA HIS A 346 32.25 23.53 -18.89
C HIS A 346 33.06 23.10 -20.12
N ASP A 347 33.80 21.98 -20.04
CA ASP A 347 34.85 21.64 -21.00
C ASP A 347 34.42 20.53 -21.99
N GLU A 348 34.65 20.74 -23.30
CA GLU A 348 34.29 19.85 -24.41
C GLU A 348 35.13 18.55 -24.46
N LYS A 349 36.07 18.35 -23.53
CA LYS A 349 36.93 17.15 -23.41
C LYS A 349 36.36 16.07 -22.50
N ILE A 350 35.04 15.93 -22.46
CA ILE A 350 34.45 14.74 -21.87
C ILE A 350 34.68 13.61 -22.88
N GLU A 351 35.62 12.71 -22.58
CA GLU A 351 35.58 11.37 -23.17
C GLU A 351 34.21 10.80 -22.81
N LYS A 352 33.26 10.86 -23.74
CA LYS A 352 32.04 10.07 -23.66
C LYS A 352 32.52 8.63 -23.55
N LYS A 353 32.58 8.07 -22.33
CA LYS A 353 32.73 6.63 -22.15
C LYS A 353 31.71 6.01 -23.10
N LYS A 354 32.19 5.25 -24.08
CA LYS A 354 31.29 4.59 -25.04
C LYS A 354 30.47 3.62 -24.22
N VAL A 355 29.24 4.02 -23.90
CA VAL A 355 28.26 3.13 -23.30
C VAL A 355 27.99 2.05 -24.32
N MET A 356 28.23 0.79 -23.94
CA MET A 356 27.95 -0.33 -24.81
C MET A 356 26.44 -0.47 -24.90
N MET A 357 25.91 -0.17 -26.10
CA MET A 357 24.51 -0.32 -26.44
C MET A 357 24.38 -1.32 -27.59
N THR A 358 23.64 -2.39 -27.36
CA THR A 358 23.29 -3.40 -28.38
C THR A 358 21.78 -3.41 -28.59
N GLN A 359 21.35 -3.70 -29.81
CA GLN A 359 19.93 -3.71 -30.20
C GLN A 359 19.58 -5.01 -30.90
N ASN A 360 18.48 -5.64 -30.48
CA ASN A 360 17.98 -6.90 -31.05
C ASN A 360 19.06 -8.00 -31.11
N GLU A 361 19.82 -8.11 -30.03
CA GLU A 361 20.81 -9.16 -29.80
C GLU A 361 20.50 -9.80 -28.44
N THR A 362 20.97 -11.01 -28.21
CA THR A 362 20.91 -11.65 -26.89
C THR A 362 21.50 -10.74 -25.83
N CYS A 363 20.84 -10.64 -24.69
CA CYS A 363 21.20 -9.69 -23.66
C CYS A 363 21.31 -10.37 -22.30
N THR A 364 22.48 -10.24 -21.69
CA THR A 364 22.73 -10.73 -20.34
C THR A 364 23.05 -9.56 -19.44
N LEU A 365 22.24 -9.31 -18.41
CA LEU A 365 22.54 -8.36 -17.34
C LEU A 365 23.17 -9.16 -16.20
N GLU A 366 24.30 -8.70 -15.66
CA GLU A 366 25.00 -9.41 -14.59
C GLU A 366 25.61 -8.44 -13.58
N ASN A 367 25.44 -8.71 -12.30
CA ASN A 367 26.15 -8.05 -11.21
C ASN A 367 26.75 -9.11 -10.26
N GLU A 368 27.15 -8.70 -9.06
CA GLU A 368 27.79 -9.57 -8.08
C GLU A 368 26.88 -10.70 -7.55
N HIS A 369 25.56 -10.55 -7.65
CA HIS A 369 24.57 -11.44 -7.01
C HIS A 369 23.65 -12.14 -8.00
N LEU A 370 23.29 -11.47 -9.10
CA LEU A 370 22.27 -11.93 -10.05
C LEU A 370 22.80 -11.90 -11.49
N ARG A 371 22.29 -12.83 -12.28
CA ARG A 371 22.37 -12.82 -13.74
C ARG A 371 20.97 -12.96 -14.35
N ILE A 372 20.66 -12.14 -15.34
CA ILE A 372 19.38 -12.07 -16.04
C ILE A 372 19.64 -12.22 -17.53
N GLU A 373 18.99 -13.19 -18.16
CA GLU A 373 19.26 -13.56 -19.55
C GLU A 373 18.02 -13.38 -20.41
N PHE A 374 18.16 -12.61 -21.49
CA PHE A 374 17.16 -12.36 -22.52
C PHE A 374 17.65 -12.86 -23.87
N ASP A 375 16.73 -13.36 -24.70
CA ASP A 375 17.02 -13.64 -26.10
C ASP A 375 16.99 -12.37 -26.98
N ASP A 376 17.30 -12.55 -28.27
CA ASP A 376 17.32 -11.48 -29.26
C ASP A 376 15.93 -10.94 -29.62
N GLN A 377 14.87 -11.65 -29.22
CA GLN A 377 13.50 -11.16 -29.24
C GLN A 377 13.07 -10.53 -27.92
N GLY A 378 13.97 -10.29 -26.95
CA GLY A 378 13.62 -9.64 -25.68
C GLY A 378 12.70 -10.47 -24.77
N ASN A 379 12.65 -11.79 -24.96
CA ASN A 379 11.99 -12.70 -24.03
C ASN A 379 12.95 -12.95 -22.84
N LEU A 380 12.48 -12.79 -21.61
CA LEU A 380 13.24 -13.24 -20.44
C LEU A 380 13.31 -14.76 -20.45
N HIS A 381 14.52 -15.31 -20.41
CA HIS A 381 14.78 -16.75 -20.45
C HIS A 381 15.10 -17.31 -19.07
N GLN A 382 15.95 -16.63 -18.29
CA GLN A 382 16.40 -17.14 -16.99
C GLN A 382 16.81 -15.99 -16.05
N ILE A 383 16.54 -16.18 -14.76
CA ILE A 383 17.18 -15.43 -13.68
C ILE A 383 17.97 -16.42 -12.84
N THR A 384 19.24 -16.10 -12.58
CA THR A 384 20.16 -16.90 -11.76
C THR A 384 20.59 -16.09 -10.55
N ASN A 385 20.50 -16.68 -9.36
CA ASN A 385 21.18 -16.19 -8.17
C ASN A 385 22.58 -16.82 -8.13
N LEU A 386 23.60 -16.01 -8.38
CA LEU A 386 24.99 -16.44 -8.54
C LEU A 386 25.61 -16.90 -7.23
N GLU A 387 25.20 -16.32 -6.09
CA GLU A 387 25.72 -16.67 -4.78
C GLU A 387 25.16 -17.99 -4.26
N LYS A 388 23.87 -18.20 -4.47
CA LYS A 388 23.14 -19.38 -4.01
C LYS A 388 23.22 -20.55 -4.99
N GLY A 389 23.62 -20.29 -6.24
CA GLY A 389 23.73 -21.31 -7.28
C GLY A 389 22.37 -21.85 -7.74
N ILE A 390 21.30 -21.08 -7.58
CA ILE A 390 19.94 -21.43 -8.03
C ILE A 390 19.56 -20.60 -9.26
N ALA A 391 18.69 -21.15 -10.10
CA ALA A 391 18.19 -20.46 -11.28
C ALA A 391 16.78 -20.92 -11.60
N THR A 392 15.93 -19.99 -12.03
CA THR A 392 14.60 -20.28 -12.54
C THR A 392 14.49 -19.85 -14.00
N SER A 393 13.94 -20.73 -14.82
CA SER A 393 13.68 -20.47 -16.24
C SER A 393 12.28 -19.91 -16.43
N PHE A 394 12.17 -18.92 -17.32
CA PHE A 394 10.92 -18.27 -17.66
C PHE A 394 10.40 -18.82 -18.98
N THR A 395 9.20 -19.39 -18.97
CA THR A 395 8.50 -19.78 -20.20
C THR A 395 7.78 -18.59 -20.82
N THR A 396 7.35 -17.63 -20.00
CA THR A 396 6.72 -16.39 -20.43
C THR A 396 7.00 -15.29 -19.42
N GLN A 397 7.48 -14.16 -19.94
CA GLN A 397 7.47 -12.89 -19.23
C GLN A 397 7.09 -11.77 -20.19
N GLY A 398 6.04 -11.03 -19.84
CA GLY A 398 5.50 -9.95 -20.68
C GLY A 398 4.13 -9.47 -20.25
N PHE A 399 3.58 -8.54 -21.03
CA PHE A 399 2.25 -7.99 -20.78
C PHE A 399 1.17 -8.68 -21.60
N TYR A 400 0.06 -8.95 -20.93
CA TYR A 400 -1.15 -9.51 -21.50
C TYR A 400 -2.34 -8.65 -21.09
N TRP A 401 -3.49 -8.90 -21.69
CA TRP A 401 -4.72 -8.23 -21.29
C TRP A 401 -5.93 -9.15 -21.37
N TYR A 402 -6.81 -9.01 -20.39
CA TYR A 402 -8.14 -9.58 -20.42
C TYR A 402 -9.11 -8.59 -21.04
N THR A 403 -10.02 -9.09 -21.88
CA THR A 403 -11.20 -8.34 -22.29
C THR A 403 -12.15 -8.23 -21.10
N GLY A 404 -12.46 -7.02 -20.64
CA GLY A 404 -13.49 -6.83 -19.61
C GLY A 404 -14.87 -7.24 -20.15
N PHE A 405 -15.64 -8.01 -19.39
CA PHE A 405 -16.96 -8.48 -19.84
C PHE A 405 -17.90 -7.29 -20.09
N PRO A 406 -18.45 -7.11 -21.31
CA PRO A 406 -19.30 -5.98 -21.66
C PRO A 406 -20.76 -6.23 -21.25
N GLY A 407 -20.98 -6.31 -19.94
CA GLY A 407 -22.26 -6.65 -19.33
C GLY A 407 -23.27 -5.50 -19.31
N ASN A 408 -24.56 -5.83 -19.23
CA ASN A 408 -25.64 -4.86 -19.00
C ASN A 408 -26.19 -4.90 -17.56
N ASN A 409 -25.60 -5.73 -16.69
CA ASN A 409 -25.90 -5.86 -15.26
C ASN A 409 -27.36 -6.27 -14.94
N SER A 410 -28.13 -6.74 -15.93
CA SER A 410 -29.54 -7.12 -15.71
C SER A 410 -29.72 -8.42 -14.92
N ARG A 411 -28.67 -9.24 -14.83
CA ARG A 411 -28.57 -10.48 -14.05
C ARG A 411 -27.09 -10.83 -13.88
N SER A 412 -26.78 -11.75 -12.98
CA SER A 412 -25.40 -12.19 -12.68
C SER A 412 -24.64 -12.61 -13.94
N GLU A 413 -25.25 -13.33 -14.88
CA GLU A 413 -24.59 -13.78 -16.12
C GLU A 413 -24.20 -12.62 -17.06
N PHE A 414 -24.82 -11.44 -16.89
CA PHE A 414 -24.52 -10.22 -17.65
C PHE A 414 -23.83 -9.15 -16.79
N GLN A 415 -23.20 -9.54 -15.69
CA GLN A 415 -22.37 -8.64 -14.88
C GLN A 415 -21.19 -8.07 -15.69
N ALA A 416 -21.03 -6.76 -15.73
CA ALA A 416 -19.88 -6.13 -16.38
C ALA A 416 -18.63 -6.15 -15.49
N SER A 417 -17.45 -6.14 -16.11
CA SER A 417 -16.25 -5.61 -15.45
C SER A 417 -16.41 -4.10 -15.23
N GLY A 418 -15.97 -3.59 -14.08
CA GLY A 418 -16.02 -2.16 -13.76
C GLY A 418 -14.99 -1.77 -12.71
N ALA A 419 -15.23 -0.69 -11.97
CA ALA A 419 -14.31 -0.20 -10.94
C ALA A 419 -14.11 -1.21 -9.80
N TYR A 420 -15.15 -1.95 -9.42
CA TYR A 420 -15.12 -2.99 -8.39
C TYR A 420 -14.79 -4.35 -8.97
N PHE A 421 -15.48 -4.74 -10.04
CA PHE A 421 -15.44 -6.11 -10.54
C PHE A 421 -14.37 -6.33 -11.58
N PHE A 422 -13.67 -7.44 -11.42
CA PHE A 422 -12.89 -8.06 -12.48
C PHE A 422 -13.65 -9.29 -12.98
N ARG A 423 -14.13 -9.22 -14.21
CA ARG A 423 -14.81 -10.30 -14.89
C ARG A 423 -14.27 -10.42 -16.31
N PRO A 424 -13.23 -11.23 -16.54
CA PRO A 424 -12.70 -11.42 -17.88
C PRO A 424 -13.74 -12.12 -18.76
N LEU A 425 -13.87 -11.68 -20.02
CA LEU A 425 -14.77 -12.31 -21.00
C LEU A 425 -14.34 -13.73 -21.37
N MET A 426 -13.03 -13.95 -21.42
CA MET A 426 -12.40 -15.23 -21.73
C MET A 426 -11.33 -15.53 -20.66
N PRO A 427 -11.12 -16.80 -20.30
CA PRO A 427 -10.16 -17.18 -19.28
C PRO A 427 -8.70 -16.98 -19.71
N ASP A 428 -8.41 -17.00 -21.01
CA ASP A 428 -7.05 -16.80 -21.52
C ASP A 428 -6.83 -15.35 -21.96
N PRO A 429 -5.84 -14.64 -21.39
CA PRO A 429 -5.56 -13.27 -21.78
C PRO A 429 -4.79 -13.21 -23.11
N GLN A 430 -4.91 -12.11 -23.82
CA GLN A 430 -4.22 -11.89 -25.10
C GLN A 430 -2.88 -11.16 -24.87
N PRO A 431 -1.80 -11.51 -25.58
CA PRO A 431 -0.55 -10.76 -25.46
C PRO A 431 -0.77 -9.31 -25.95
N VAL A 432 -0.19 -8.35 -25.24
CA VAL A 432 -0.21 -6.93 -25.64
C VAL A 432 0.49 -6.72 -26.98
N SER A 433 1.52 -7.52 -27.25
CA SER A 433 2.17 -7.60 -28.56
C SER A 433 2.86 -8.95 -28.71
N THR A 434 2.89 -9.47 -29.94
CA THR A 434 3.70 -10.64 -30.31
C THR A 434 5.08 -10.26 -30.84
N MET A 435 5.27 -8.98 -31.18
CA MET A 435 6.55 -8.42 -31.60
C MET A 435 7.09 -7.52 -30.49
N ARG A 436 8.38 -7.61 -30.20
CA ARG A 436 9.05 -6.69 -29.29
C ARG A 436 10.47 -6.43 -29.78
N SER A 437 11.05 -5.33 -29.32
CA SER A 437 12.46 -5.03 -29.53
C SER A 437 13.15 -4.87 -28.18
N ILE A 438 14.45 -5.18 -28.14
CA ILE A 438 15.27 -5.05 -26.95
C ILE A 438 16.47 -4.15 -27.25
N THR A 439 16.75 -3.21 -26.33
CA THR A 439 17.97 -2.42 -26.32
C THR A 439 18.67 -2.62 -24.99
N CYS A 440 19.91 -3.08 -25.03
CA CYS A 440 20.69 -3.35 -23.83
C CYS A 440 21.79 -2.33 -23.63
N THR A 441 21.88 -1.83 -22.40
CA THR A 441 22.82 -0.79 -21.98
C THR A 441 23.64 -1.35 -20.84
N LYS A 442 24.97 -1.42 -21.01
CA LYS A 442 25.87 -1.87 -19.95
C LYS A 442 26.76 -0.73 -19.46
N THR A 443 26.67 -0.45 -18.17
CA THR A 443 27.55 0.48 -17.45
C THR A 443 28.10 -0.17 -16.18
N GLU A 444 28.94 0.56 -15.45
CA GLU A 444 29.51 0.07 -14.19
C GLU A 444 28.46 0.10 -13.06
N THR A 445 27.64 1.15 -13.01
CA THR A 445 26.63 1.32 -11.94
C THR A 445 25.34 0.54 -12.20
N VAL A 446 24.93 0.43 -13.48
CA VAL A 446 23.68 -0.21 -13.88
C VAL A 446 23.78 -0.89 -15.24
N GLN A 447 23.22 -2.08 -15.36
CA GLN A 447 22.95 -2.71 -16.65
C GLN A 447 21.44 -2.73 -16.85
N SER A 448 20.97 -2.32 -18.02
CA SER A 448 19.54 -2.28 -18.31
C SER A 448 19.18 -2.93 -19.65
N ALA A 449 17.98 -3.52 -19.70
CA ALA A 449 17.33 -4.02 -20.89
C ALA A 449 15.99 -3.28 -21.08
N LEU A 450 15.92 -2.41 -22.09
CA LEU A 450 14.70 -1.74 -22.49
C LEU A 450 13.97 -2.59 -23.52
N ILE A 451 12.79 -3.08 -23.16
CA ILE A 451 11.91 -3.90 -23.99
C ILE A 451 10.70 -3.05 -24.40
N ILE A 452 10.51 -2.89 -25.71
CA ILE A 452 9.37 -2.17 -26.28
C ILE A 452 8.43 -3.20 -26.90
N PHE A 453 7.22 -3.33 -26.34
CA PHE A 453 6.19 -4.24 -26.86
C PHE A 453 5.42 -3.59 -28.00
N ASN A 454 5.00 -2.33 -27.79
CA ASN A 454 4.36 -1.50 -28.81
C ASN A 454 4.46 -0.01 -28.40
N ASN A 455 3.68 0.87 -29.03
CA ASN A 455 3.70 2.31 -28.77
C ASN A 455 3.04 2.74 -27.44
N TRP A 456 2.38 1.84 -26.71
CA TRP A 456 1.71 2.12 -25.43
C TRP A 456 2.14 1.17 -24.30
N ALA A 457 3.10 0.27 -24.54
CA ALA A 457 3.59 -0.68 -23.54
C ALA A 457 5.10 -0.90 -23.67
N SER A 458 5.82 -0.65 -22.59
CA SER A 458 7.26 -0.92 -22.48
C SER A 458 7.65 -1.36 -21.08
N GLN A 459 8.81 -2.01 -20.97
CA GLN A 459 9.44 -2.38 -19.71
C GLN A 459 10.93 -2.12 -19.77
N GLU A 460 11.50 -1.54 -18.71
CA GLU A 460 12.94 -1.40 -18.54
C GLU A 460 13.36 -2.24 -17.32
N VAL A 461 14.13 -3.29 -17.58
CA VAL A 461 14.72 -4.14 -16.53
C VAL A 461 16.07 -3.56 -16.17
N ASN A 462 16.25 -3.16 -14.91
CA ASN A 462 17.48 -2.59 -14.39
C ASN A 462 18.10 -3.52 -13.35
N LEU A 463 19.37 -3.87 -13.57
CA LEU A 463 20.20 -4.57 -12.60
C LEU A 463 21.33 -3.64 -12.15
N PHE A 464 21.21 -3.18 -10.91
CA PHE A 464 22.17 -2.27 -10.31
C PHE A 464 23.34 -2.99 -9.64
N GLN A 465 24.51 -2.37 -9.63
CA GLN A 465 25.71 -2.91 -8.99
C GLN A 465 25.53 -3.16 -7.48
N GLY A 466 25.65 -4.41 -7.03
CA GLY A 466 25.48 -4.83 -5.64
C GLY A 466 24.02 -4.98 -5.20
N SER A 467 23.07 -5.03 -6.14
CA SER A 467 21.67 -5.32 -5.84
C SER A 467 21.39 -6.82 -5.89
N VAL A 468 20.70 -7.34 -4.88
CA VAL A 468 20.18 -8.72 -4.84
C VAL A 468 18.80 -8.88 -5.48
N ALA A 469 18.25 -7.78 -6.01
CA ALA A 469 16.95 -7.74 -6.68
C ALA A 469 17.05 -7.03 -8.04
N ALA A 470 16.22 -7.46 -8.99
CA ALA A 470 16.10 -6.85 -10.30
C ALA A 470 14.89 -5.91 -10.34
N GLU A 471 15.07 -4.65 -10.79
CA GLU A 471 13.98 -3.68 -10.93
C GLU A 471 13.34 -3.79 -12.31
N PHE A 472 12.07 -4.16 -12.38
CA PHE A 472 11.25 -4.22 -13.59
C PHE A 472 10.32 -2.99 -13.60
N GLU A 473 10.76 -1.94 -14.28
CA GLU A 473 9.98 -0.71 -14.41
C GLU A 473 9.11 -0.77 -15.66
N TRP A 474 7.79 -0.64 -15.51
CA TRP A 474 6.82 -0.78 -16.59
C TRP A 474 6.13 0.53 -16.89
N THR A 475 5.78 0.76 -18.16
CA THR A 475 4.97 1.90 -18.62
C THR A 475 3.83 1.37 -19.48
N ILE A 476 2.59 1.59 -19.05
CA ILE A 476 1.37 1.12 -19.71
C ILE A 476 0.43 2.30 -19.97
N GLY A 477 0.06 2.47 -21.22
CA GLY A 477 -0.91 3.44 -21.69
C GLY A 477 -0.35 4.40 -22.75
N PRO A 478 -1.22 5.11 -23.49
CA PRO A 478 -2.68 5.09 -23.37
C PRO A 478 -3.28 3.76 -23.85
N ILE A 479 -4.08 3.09 -23.01
CA ILE A 479 -4.72 1.82 -23.38
C ILE A 479 -5.74 2.10 -24.50
N PRO A 480 -5.61 1.47 -25.69
CA PRO A 480 -6.48 1.76 -26.83
C PRO A 480 -7.89 1.22 -26.59
N ILE A 481 -8.90 2.02 -26.97
CA ILE A 481 -10.33 1.68 -26.86
C ILE A 481 -11.11 1.95 -28.15
N ASP A 482 -10.43 2.30 -29.25
CA ASP A 482 -11.06 2.58 -30.55
C ASP A 482 -11.75 1.34 -31.15
N ASP A 483 -11.40 0.16 -30.64
CA ASP A 483 -12.02 -1.12 -30.93
C ASP A 483 -13.27 -1.41 -30.08
N TYR A 484 -13.67 -0.50 -29.19
CA TYR A 484 -14.78 -0.64 -28.24
C TYR A 484 -14.60 -1.81 -27.25
N ILE A 485 -13.34 -2.19 -26.97
CA ILE A 485 -12.99 -3.27 -26.05
C ILE A 485 -12.32 -2.69 -24.81
N GLY A 486 -12.91 -2.91 -23.64
CA GLY A 486 -12.27 -2.64 -22.34
C GLY A 486 -11.16 -3.65 -22.07
N LYS A 487 -10.01 -3.17 -21.60
CA LYS A 487 -8.80 -3.99 -21.42
C LYS A 487 -8.25 -3.86 -20.00
N GLU A 488 -7.92 -5.00 -19.42
CA GLU A 488 -7.34 -5.13 -18.09
C GLU A 488 -5.94 -5.73 -18.24
N ILE A 489 -4.91 -4.90 -18.08
CA ILE A 489 -3.52 -5.23 -18.42
C ILE A 489 -2.85 -5.91 -17.24
N VAL A 490 -2.25 -7.08 -17.51
CA VAL A 490 -1.53 -7.89 -16.54
C VAL A 490 -0.09 -8.11 -17.00
N VAL A 491 0.84 -8.19 -16.06
CA VAL A 491 2.16 -8.77 -16.30
C VAL A 491 2.17 -10.20 -15.79
N ARG A 492 2.77 -11.09 -16.59
CA ARG A 492 2.96 -12.51 -16.22
C ARG A 492 4.43 -12.81 -16.02
N TYR A 493 4.71 -13.63 -15.01
CA TYR A 493 6.00 -14.23 -14.69
C TYR A 493 5.77 -15.74 -14.59
N ASP A 494 5.83 -16.43 -15.73
CA ASP A 494 5.58 -17.87 -15.82
C ASP A 494 6.92 -18.61 -15.78
N THR A 495 7.11 -19.43 -14.77
CA THR A 495 8.39 -20.08 -14.45
C THR A 495 8.29 -21.60 -14.46
N ASP A 496 9.43 -22.26 -14.27
CA ASP A 496 9.53 -23.70 -14.04
C ASP A 496 9.35 -24.13 -12.56
N ILE A 497 9.10 -23.18 -11.65
CA ILE A 497 8.88 -23.44 -10.22
C ILE A 497 7.64 -24.30 -10.00
N GLN A 498 7.80 -25.39 -9.26
CA GLN A 498 6.73 -26.35 -8.98
C GLN A 498 5.91 -25.92 -7.75
N SER A 499 5.08 -24.88 -7.91
CA SER A 499 4.34 -24.23 -6.82
C SER A 499 3.17 -25.05 -6.24
N LYS A 500 2.79 -26.15 -6.89
CA LYS A 500 1.67 -27.04 -6.53
C LYS A 500 0.36 -26.26 -6.30
N SER A 501 0.04 -25.33 -7.21
CA SER A 501 -1.15 -24.45 -7.16
C SER A 501 -1.26 -23.62 -5.88
N THR A 502 -0.12 -23.33 -5.25
CA THR A 502 -0.03 -22.57 -4.01
C THR A 502 0.84 -21.34 -4.22
N TYR A 503 0.38 -20.20 -3.75
CA TYR A 503 1.07 -18.92 -3.82
C TYR A 503 0.78 -18.12 -2.56
N TYR A 504 1.48 -17.03 -2.36
CA TYR A 504 1.46 -16.31 -1.10
C TYR A 504 1.31 -14.83 -1.35
N THR A 505 0.40 -14.16 -0.65
CA THR A 505 0.19 -12.71 -0.76
C THR A 505 0.16 -12.08 0.61
N ASP A 506 0.67 -10.86 0.72
CA ASP A 506 0.60 -10.12 1.98
C ASP A 506 -0.82 -9.69 2.37
N ALA A 507 -1.02 -9.49 3.67
CA ALA A 507 -2.14 -8.80 4.26
C ALA A 507 -1.67 -7.41 4.72
N ASN A 508 -2.03 -6.39 3.95
CA ASN A 508 -1.71 -4.98 4.24
C ASN A 508 -0.21 -4.70 4.44
N GLY A 509 0.66 -5.42 3.75
CA GLY A 509 2.12 -5.29 3.82
C GLY A 509 2.78 -5.97 5.02
N ARG A 510 2.02 -6.73 5.83
CA ARG A 510 2.49 -7.37 7.07
C ARG A 510 2.50 -8.89 6.94
N GLU A 511 1.54 -9.60 7.53
CA GLU A 511 1.44 -11.07 7.47
C GLU A 511 1.35 -11.53 6.03
N VAL A 512 1.79 -12.75 5.77
CA VAL A 512 1.66 -13.37 4.46
C VAL A 512 0.79 -14.61 4.57
N LEU A 513 -0.25 -14.62 3.74
CA LEU A 513 -1.26 -15.66 3.73
C LEU A 513 -0.99 -16.62 2.57
N GLU A 514 -1.00 -17.91 2.88
CA GLU A 514 -1.03 -18.98 1.88
C GLU A 514 -2.36 -18.96 1.14
N ARG A 515 -2.27 -18.93 -0.20
CA ARG A 515 -3.39 -18.95 -1.13
C ARG A 515 -3.28 -20.22 -1.96
N LYS A 516 -4.42 -20.85 -2.19
CA LYS A 516 -4.52 -22.03 -3.06
C LYS A 516 -5.56 -21.79 -4.13
N VAL A 517 -5.19 -22.08 -5.37
CA VAL A 517 -6.05 -21.91 -6.54
C VAL A 517 -7.34 -22.73 -6.33
N ASP A 518 -8.48 -22.09 -6.60
CA ASP A 518 -9.81 -22.69 -6.54
C ASP A 518 -10.15 -23.34 -5.19
N TYR A 519 -9.61 -22.80 -4.10
CA TYR A 519 -9.81 -23.33 -2.75
C TYR A 519 -10.18 -22.24 -1.74
N ARG A 520 -11.01 -22.61 -0.76
CA ARG A 520 -11.34 -21.81 0.41
C ARG A 520 -11.28 -22.69 1.66
N PRO A 521 -10.59 -22.28 2.73
CA PRO A 521 -10.41 -23.13 3.90
C PRO A 521 -11.69 -23.30 4.72
N THR A 522 -12.60 -22.32 4.67
CA THR A 522 -13.78 -22.27 5.55
C THR A 522 -15.08 -22.80 4.94
N TRP A 523 -15.17 -23.05 3.63
CA TRP A 523 -16.36 -23.62 3.00
C TRP A 523 -16.03 -24.39 1.71
N ASN A 524 -16.96 -25.25 1.27
CA ASN A 524 -16.85 -25.93 -0.02
C ASN A 524 -17.04 -24.92 -1.16
N TYR A 525 -15.94 -24.53 -1.80
CA TYR A 525 -15.95 -23.54 -2.86
C TYR A 525 -16.40 -24.14 -4.20
N THR A 526 -17.41 -23.51 -4.80
CA THR A 526 -17.82 -23.78 -6.20
C THR A 526 -17.14 -22.76 -7.10
N VAL A 527 -16.33 -23.23 -8.03
CA VAL A 527 -15.62 -22.38 -8.99
C VAL A 527 -16.61 -21.86 -10.04
N ASN A 528 -16.92 -20.57 -9.97
CA ASN A 528 -17.74 -19.88 -10.98
C ASN A 528 -16.90 -19.01 -11.92
N GLU A 529 -15.83 -18.41 -11.39
CA GLU A 529 -14.85 -17.60 -12.11
C GLU A 529 -13.44 -18.05 -11.70
N ASN A 530 -12.74 -18.78 -12.57
CA ASN A 530 -11.44 -19.38 -12.29
C ASN A 530 -10.27 -18.38 -12.33
N ILE A 531 -10.48 -17.19 -12.90
CA ILE A 531 -9.49 -16.11 -12.89
C ILE A 531 -9.75 -15.17 -11.72
N SER A 532 -10.86 -14.42 -11.75
CA SER A 532 -11.13 -13.38 -10.76
C SER A 532 -11.36 -13.91 -9.34
N GLY A 533 -11.81 -15.16 -9.20
CA GLY A 533 -11.91 -15.86 -7.92
C GLY A 533 -10.55 -16.25 -7.30
N ASN A 534 -9.46 -16.13 -8.05
CA ASN A 534 -8.08 -16.40 -7.60
C ASN A 534 -7.21 -15.16 -7.58
N TYR A 535 -7.80 -13.97 -7.69
CA TYR A 535 -7.11 -12.70 -7.47
C TYR A 535 -7.21 -12.28 -6.00
N TYR A 536 -6.09 -11.85 -5.43
CA TYR A 536 -5.97 -11.33 -4.08
C TYR A 536 -5.28 -9.97 -4.11
N PRO A 537 -5.49 -9.12 -3.09
CA PRO A 537 -4.78 -7.86 -2.99
C PRO A 537 -3.31 -8.12 -2.66
N ILE A 538 -2.44 -7.41 -3.36
CA ILE A 538 -0.98 -7.38 -3.14
C ILE A 538 -0.66 -5.96 -2.71
N SER A 539 -0.49 -5.72 -1.41
CA SER A 539 -0.12 -4.39 -0.93
C SER A 539 1.38 -4.17 -0.91
N SER A 540 2.18 -5.24 -0.96
CA SER A 540 3.64 -5.22 -0.96
C SER A 540 4.33 -6.33 -1.73
N ARG A 541 3.81 -7.57 -1.69
CA ARG A 541 4.53 -8.74 -2.21
C ARG A 541 3.62 -9.92 -2.52
N ILE A 542 4.02 -10.65 -3.54
CA ILE A 542 3.48 -11.96 -3.91
C ILE A 542 4.65 -12.90 -4.21
N TRP A 543 4.51 -14.18 -3.90
CA TRP A 543 5.51 -15.17 -4.30
C TRP A 543 4.94 -16.56 -4.56
N ILE A 544 5.75 -17.35 -5.27
CA ILE A 544 5.63 -18.79 -5.46
C ILE A 544 6.94 -19.45 -5.06
N LYS A 545 6.89 -20.71 -4.64
CA LYS A 545 8.09 -21.47 -4.26
C LYS A 545 7.95 -22.96 -4.52
N ASP A 546 9.07 -23.63 -4.66
CA ASP A 546 9.20 -25.08 -4.54
C ASP A 546 10.17 -25.44 -3.38
N GLU A 547 10.79 -26.62 -3.41
CA GLU A 547 11.73 -27.06 -2.37
C GLU A 547 13.11 -26.40 -2.46
N GLN A 548 13.47 -25.82 -3.61
CA GLN A 548 14.80 -25.27 -3.88
C GLN A 548 14.80 -23.76 -3.99
N GLN A 549 13.74 -23.17 -4.53
CA GLN A 549 13.72 -21.76 -4.90
C GLN A 549 12.36 -21.10 -4.66
N GLN A 550 12.41 -19.81 -4.35
CA GLN A 550 11.28 -18.91 -4.21
C GLN A 550 11.48 -17.68 -5.11
N LEU A 551 10.51 -17.41 -5.98
CA LEU A 551 10.44 -16.16 -6.74
C LEU A 551 9.46 -15.22 -6.06
N THR A 552 9.96 -14.11 -5.54
CA THR A 552 9.17 -13.04 -4.92
C THR A 552 9.12 -11.82 -5.82
N VAL A 553 7.93 -11.23 -5.95
CA VAL A 553 7.70 -9.95 -6.62
C VAL A 553 7.24 -8.94 -5.58
N LEU A 554 8.00 -7.87 -5.39
CA LEU A 554 7.58 -6.70 -4.60
C LEU A 554 6.91 -5.66 -5.50
N THR A 555 5.85 -5.01 -5.01
CA THR A 555 5.06 -4.01 -5.76
C THR A 555 5.25 -2.60 -5.17
N ASP A 556 5.30 -1.57 -6.01
CA ASP A 556 5.45 -0.17 -5.58
C ASP A 556 4.13 0.52 -5.19
N ARG A 557 3.02 -0.23 -5.30
CA ARG A 557 1.65 0.18 -4.98
C ARG A 557 0.79 -1.06 -4.70
N SER A 558 -0.44 -0.82 -4.24
CA SER A 558 -1.43 -1.90 -4.14
C SER A 558 -1.87 -2.33 -5.54
N GLU A 559 -1.90 -3.63 -5.78
CA GLU A 559 -2.31 -4.25 -7.05
C GLU A 559 -3.12 -5.52 -6.79
N GLY A 560 -3.84 -6.00 -7.79
CA GLY A 560 -4.48 -7.31 -7.77
C GLY A 560 -3.63 -8.34 -8.51
N GLY A 561 -3.47 -9.53 -7.93
CA GLY A 561 -2.78 -10.63 -8.62
C GLY A 561 -3.00 -11.98 -7.98
N GLY A 562 -2.39 -13.00 -8.58
CA GLY A 562 -2.49 -14.38 -8.14
C GLY A 562 -1.61 -15.31 -8.95
N SER A 563 -1.78 -16.61 -8.74
CA SER A 563 -1.12 -17.67 -9.53
C SER A 563 -2.21 -18.49 -10.22
N ILE A 564 -2.45 -18.22 -11.51
CA ILE A 564 -3.54 -18.88 -12.27
C ILE A 564 -3.11 -20.28 -12.74
N HIS A 565 -1.82 -20.47 -13.01
CA HIS A 565 -1.23 -21.73 -13.42
C HIS A 565 -0.07 -22.08 -12.49
N ASP A 566 0.29 -23.35 -12.42
CA ASP A 566 1.44 -23.75 -11.61
C ASP A 566 2.71 -23.08 -12.12
N GLY A 567 3.50 -22.52 -11.20
CA GLY A 567 4.73 -21.80 -11.54
C GLY A 567 4.52 -20.38 -12.06
N SER A 568 3.29 -19.84 -12.09
CA SER A 568 3.03 -18.47 -12.56
C SER A 568 2.74 -17.48 -11.44
N ILE A 569 3.19 -16.24 -11.64
CA ILE A 569 2.69 -15.05 -10.95
C ILE A 569 2.08 -14.13 -12.01
N GLU A 570 0.83 -13.74 -11.83
CA GLU A 570 0.14 -12.74 -12.64
C GLU A 570 -0.25 -11.55 -11.77
N ILE A 571 0.07 -10.33 -12.21
CA ILE A 571 -0.26 -9.08 -11.49
C ILE A 571 -0.90 -8.10 -12.47
N MET A 572 -2.07 -7.57 -12.14
CA MET A 572 -2.76 -6.56 -12.91
C MET A 572 -2.22 -5.17 -12.58
N VAL A 573 -1.72 -4.47 -13.60
CA VAL A 573 -0.98 -3.21 -13.46
C VAL A 573 -1.78 -1.98 -13.92
N HIS A 574 -2.74 -2.14 -14.82
CA HIS A 574 -3.59 -1.05 -15.30
C HIS A 574 -4.91 -1.55 -15.91
N ARG A 575 -5.97 -0.75 -15.87
CA ARG A 575 -7.31 -1.11 -16.37
C ARG A 575 -7.96 0.08 -17.06
N ARG A 576 -8.62 -0.17 -18.19
CA ARG A 576 -9.47 0.83 -18.86
C ARG A 576 -10.70 0.15 -19.42
N LEU A 577 -11.86 0.46 -18.84
CA LEU A 577 -13.13 -0.20 -19.07
C LEU A 577 -14.16 0.77 -19.65
N LEU A 578 -15.16 0.22 -20.34
CA LEU A 578 -16.17 0.98 -21.08
C LEU A 578 -17.58 0.86 -20.50
N TYR A 579 -17.74 0.07 -19.43
CA TYR A 579 -19.01 -0.18 -18.77
C TYR A 579 -18.86 0.05 -17.26
N ASP A 580 -19.95 0.48 -16.64
CA ASP A 580 -20.11 0.52 -15.17
C ASP A 580 -20.56 -0.88 -14.70
N ASP A 581 -20.10 -1.32 -13.53
CA ASP A 581 -20.44 -2.61 -12.93
C ASP A 581 -21.69 -2.57 -12.04
N ASN A 582 -22.37 -1.42 -11.95
CA ASN A 582 -23.65 -1.22 -11.26
C ASN A 582 -23.60 -1.44 -9.74
N GLU A 583 -22.45 -1.16 -9.12
CA GLU A 583 -22.29 -1.14 -7.65
C GLU A 583 -22.38 0.29 -7.06
N GLY A 584 -22.92 1.25 -7.83
CA GLY A 584 -23.34 2.57 -7.34
C GLY A 584 -22.51 3.77 -7.80
N VAL A 585 -21.36 3.55 -8.44
CA VAL A 585 -20.51 4.64 -8.97
C VAL A 585 -21.15 5.32 -10.17
N GLY A 586 -21.75 4.54 -11.07
CA GLY A 586 -22.46 5.05 -12.25
C GLY A 586 -21.53 5.65 -13.31
N GLU A 587 -20.26 5.21 -13.36
CA GLU A 587 -19.25 5.64 -14.33
C GLU A 587 -18.35 4.45 -14.70
N PRO A 588 -18.01 4.26 -15.98
CA PRO A 588 -16.97 3.31 -16.36
C PRO A 588 -15.60 3.77 -15.87
N LEU A 589 -14.72 2.82 -15.52
CA LEU A 589 -13.32 3.11 -15.19
C LEU A 589 -12.52 3.46 -16.47
N ASN A 590 -12.67 4.71 -16.93
CA ASN A 590 -12.11 5.20 -18.20
C ASN A 590 -11.25 6.46 -17.96
N GLU A 591 -10.18 6.32 -17.19
CA GLU A 591 -9.31 7.44 -16.80
C GLU A 591 -8.62 8.09 -18.00
N THR A 592 -8.61 9.42 -18.04
CA THR A 592 -7.96 10.21 -19.09
C THR A 592 -7.15 11.36 -18.49
N ALA A 593 -6.05 11.71 -19.15
CA ALA A 593 -5.25 12.89 -18.84
C ALA A 593 -4.63 13.42 -20.13
N PHE A 594 -4.42 14.74 -20.22
CA PHE A 594 -3.80 15.38 -21.39
C PHE A 594 -4.45 15.02 -22.74
N GLY A 595 -5.78 14.82 -22.74
CA GLY A 595 -6.56 14.51 -23.94
C GLY A 595 -6.46 13.06 -24.43
N THR A 596 -5.85 12.16 -23.67
CA THR A 596 -5.72 10.74 -24.01
C THR A 596 -5.99 9.83 -22.80
N GLY A 597 -6.02 8.51 -23.00
CA GLY A 597 -6.11 7.55 -21.90
C GLY A 597 -4.92 7.67 -20.95
N LEU A 598 -5.16 7.51 -19.65
CA LEU A 598 -4.11 7.68 -18.64
C LEU A 598 -2.95 6.71 -18.86
N VAL A 599 -1.72 7.24 -18.78
CA VAL A 599 -0.47 6.45 -18.80
C VAL A 599 0.00 6.25 -17.38
N VAL A 600 0.28 5.00 -17.01
CA VAL A 600 0.77 4.63 -15.69
C VAL A 600 2.16 4.01 -15.81
N ARG A 601 3.08 4.49 -14.98
CA ARG A 601 4.41 3.91 -14.80
C ARG A 601 4.54 3.35 -13.39
N GLY A 602 5.11 2.17 -13.24
CA GLY A 602 5.33 1.52 -11.95
C GLY A 602 6.51 0.57 -11.95
N LYS A 603 6.75 -0.06 -10.80
CA LYS A 603 7.93 -0.89 -10.57
C LYS A 603 7.58 -2.18 -9.84
N HIS A 604 8.13 -3.27 -10.34
CA HIS A 604 8.25 -4.53 -9.60
C HIS A 604 9.70 -4.81 -9.26
N PHE A 605 9.98 -5.38 -8.10
CA PHE A 605 11.31 -5.90 -7.75
C PHE A 605 11.25 -7.42 -7.67
N LEU A 606 12.02 -8.09 -8.52
CA LEU A 606 12.09 -9.55 -8.55
C LEU A 606 13.26 -10.03 -7.70
N ILE A 607 12.98 -10.97 -6.81
CA ILE A 607 13.93 -11.60 -5.89
C ILE A 607 13.85 -13.12 -6.09
N LEU A 608 14.99 -13.75 -6.35
CA LEU A 608 15.13 -15.21 -6.42
C LEU A 608 16.06 -15.67 -5.31
N GLU A 609 15.52 -16.42 -4.34
CA GLU A 609 16.25 -16.92 -3.18
C GLU A 609 15.78 -18.33 -2.82
N PRO A 610 16.58 -19.15 -2.11
CA PRO A 610 16.08 -20.33 -1.42
C PRO A 610 14.98 -19.93 -0.42
N PRO A 611 13.92 -20.74 -0.25
CA PRO A 611 12.81 -20.42 0.64
C PRO A 611 13.23 -20.00 2.06
N GLU A 612 14.25 -20.65 2.62
CA GLU A 612 14.78 -20.40 3.97
C GLU A 612 15.54 -19.08 4.13
N ASN A 613 15.95 -18.44 3.03
CA ASN A 613 16.66 -17.15 3.05
C ASN A 613 15.81 -15.98 2.51
N SER A 614 14.70 -16.28 1.84
CA SER A 614 13.92 -15.28 1.10
C SER A 614 13.32 -14.19 2.01
N ALA A 615 12.94 -14.56 3.22
CA ALA A 615 12.31 -13.70 4.23
C ALA A 615 13.08 -12.40 4.47
N LEU A 616 14.37 -12.51 4.77
CA LEU A 616 15.25 -11.36 5.01
C LEU A 616 15.22 -10.37 3.85
N ILE A 617 15.37 -10.88 2.63
CA ILE A 617 15.52 -10.06 1.43
C ILE A 617 14.20 -9.35 1.10
N HIS A 618 13.07 -10.07 1.08
CA HIS A 618 11.80 -9.45 0.70
C HIS A 618 11.22 -8.56 1.81
N ARG A 619 11.47 -8.85 3.09
CA ARG A 619 11.03 -8.01 4.22
C ARG A 619 11.76 -6.67 4.20
N VAL A 620 13.09 -6.70 4.15
CA VAL A 620 13.91 -5.48 4.11
C VAL A 620 13.68 -4.71 2.81
N GLY A 621 13.63 -5.39 1.66
CA GLY A 621 13.40 -4.78 0.36
C GLY A 621 12.05 -4.06 0.26
N ALA A 622 10.96 -4.66 0.77
CA ALA A 622 9.64 -4.02 0.79
C ALA A 622 9.62 -2.76 1.66
N GLN A 623 10.30 -2.79 2.82
CA GLN A 623 10.42 -1.62 3.68
C GLN A 623 11.20 -0.50 3.00
N GLN A 624 12.32 -0.81 2.33
CA GLN A 624 13.10 0.17 1.58
C GLN A 624 12.33 0.73 0.38
N LEU A 625 11.46 -0.06 -0.25
CA LEU A 625 10.60 0.40 -1.34
C LEU A 625 9.52 1.39 -0.85
N PHE A 626 8.92 1.12 0.31
CA PHE A 626 7.87 1.99 0.88
C PHE A 626 8.42 3.22 1.58
N MET A 627 9.52 3.07 2.29
CA MET A 627 10.25 4.13 2.98
C MET A 627 11.48 4.54 2.17
N ASN A 628 11.28 4.72 0.87
CA ASN A 628 12.31 5.08 -0.09
C ASN A 628 12.88 6.48 0.22
N PRO A 629 14.21 6.73 0.06
CA PRO A 629 14.76 8.04 0.32
C PRO A 629 14.02 9.19 -0.38
N ILE A 630 13.74 10.26 0.37
CA ILE A 630 13.09 11.47 -0.15
C ILE A 630 14.15 12.40 -0.69
N ALA A 631 14.00 12.81 -1.96
CA ALA A 631 14.90 13.70 -2.66
C ALA A 631 14.37 15.13 -2.67
N THR A 632 15.09 16.06 -2.02
CA THR A 632 14.85 17.49 -2.13
C THR A 632 16.01 18.20 -2.83
N TYR A 633 15.70 19.29 -3.52
CA TYR A 633 16.66 20.05 -4.30
C TYR A 633 16.70 21.50 -3.83
N ALA A 634 17.87 22.13 -3.95
CA ALA A 634 18.02 23.58 -3.76
C ALA A 634 19.04 24.16 -4.76
N LEU A 635 18.98 25.47 -5.00
CA LEU A 635 19.74 26.17 -6.04
C LEU A 635 20.82 27.12 -5.45
N PRO A 636 21.89 26.61 -4.81
CA PRO A 636 22.98 27.42 -4.26
C PRO A 636 23.62 28.31 -5.32
N GLN A 637 23.85 29.57 -4.93
CA GLN A 637 24.64 30.52 -5.72
C GLN A 637 26.14 30.41 -5.41
N ASN A 638 26.47 30.00 -4.18
CA ASN A 638 27.83 29.92 -3.70
C ASN A 638 28.54 28.68 -4.26
N SER A 639 29.88 28.68 -4.26
CA SER A 639 30.68 27.51 -4.66
C SER A 639 30.48 26.33 -3.70
N TYR A 640 30.95 25.13 -4.08
CA TYR A 640 30.95 23.98 -3.17
C TYR A 640 31.66 24.28 -1.85
N ALA A 641 32.85 24.90 -1.89
CA ALA A 641 33.64 25.19 -0.69
C ALA A 641 32.90 26.14 0.26
N ASP A 642 32.24 27.17 -0.30
CA ASP A 642 31.44 28.10 0.49
C ASP A 642 30.21 27.41 1.07
N TYR A 643 29.52 26.57 0.29
CA TYR A 643 28.35 25.82 0.75
C TYR A 643 28.71 24.83 1.86
N GLU A 644 29.80 24.09 1.69
CA GLU A 644 30.34 23.13 2.65
C GLU A 644 30.78 23.84 3.93
N SER A 645 31.35 25.04 3.87
CA SER A 645 31.73 25.81 5.06
C SER A 645 30.53 26.20 5.94
N LEU A 646 29.33 26.36 5.35
CA LEU A 646 28.14 26.85 6.05
C LEU A 646 27.20 25.73 6.50
N TYR A 647 27.07 24.67 5.70
CA TYR A 647 26.05 23.64 5.90
C TYR A 647 26.64 22.25 6.07
N ARG A 648 26.04 21.46 6.96
CA ARG A 648 26.28 20.03 7.13
C ARG A 648 25.80 19.31 5.89
N GLN A 649 26.68 18.50 5.32
CA GLN A 649 26.37 17.68 4.14
C GLN A 649 25.93 16.27 4.52
N THR A 650 26.13 15.86 5.77
CA THR A 650 25.68 14.57 6.29
C THR A 650 25.23 14.74 7.74
N TRP A 651 24.17 14.05 8.11
CA TRP A 651 23.66 14.01 9.47
C TRP A 651 22.80 12.77 9.67
N SER A 652 22.80 12.23 10.88
CA SER A 652 21.95 11.12 11.30
C SER A 652 21.45 11.35 12.71
N ALA A 653 20.21 10.95 12.96
CA ALA A 653 19.65 10.90 14.30
C ALA A 653 20.22 9.74 15.13
N LEU A 654 20.80 8.73 14.47
CA LEU A 654 21.31 7.49 15.05
C LEU A 654 22.84 7.45 15.04
N SER A 655 23.44 6.92 16.10
CA SER A 655 24.89 6.62 16.12
C SER A 655 25.21 5.32 15.40
N ASP A 656 24.31 4.34 15.49
CA ASP A 656 24.48 2.97 14.98
C ASP A 656 23.16 2.47 14.38
N SER A 657 23.24 1.48 13.49
CA SER A 657 22.07 0.81 12.92
C SER A 657 21.35 -0.06 13.94
N MET A 658 20.02 -0.10 13.87
CA MET A 658 19.22 -1.04 14.67
C MET A 658 19.21 -2.45 14.07
N PRO A 659 18.73 -3.49 14.79
CA PRO A 659 18.57 -4.83 14.22
C PRO A 659 17.62 -4.85 13.01
N LEU A 660 17.96 -5.62 11.97
CA LEU A 660 17.19 -5.67 10.71
C LEU A 660 15.77 -6.20 10.87
N ASN A 661 15.43 -6.89 11.97
CA ASN A 661 14.07 -7.30 12.27
C ASN A 661 13.22 -6.22 12.96
N VAL A 662 13.77 -5.02 13.18
CA VAL A 662 13.07 -3.86 13.76
C VAL A 662 12.81 -2.80 12.70
N HIS A 663 11.60 -2.25 12.71
CA HIS A 663 11.19 -1.12 11.87
C HIS A 663 10.55 -0.01 12.72
N LEU A 664 10.88 1.24 12.39
CA LEU A 664 10.30 2.44 13.00
C LEU A 664 9.07 2.90 12.21
N LEU A 665 7.89 2.44 12.63
CA LEU A 665 6.61 2.71 11.97
C LEU A 665 6.15 4.15 12.13
N THR A 666 6.46 4.78 13.26
CA THR A 666 6.04 6.15 13.55
C THR A 666 7.09 6.79 14.45
N PHE A 667 7.47 8.02 14.12
CA PHE A 667 8.15 8.94 15.02
C PHE A 667 7.52 10.32 14.81
N ASP A 668 6.69 10.74 15.75
CA ASP A 668 5.92 11.97 15.65
C ASP A 668 6.03 12.80 16.95
N GLN A 669 5.77 14.10 16.86
CA GLN A 669 5.81 15.02 18.00
C GLN A 669 4.40 15.31 18.51
N LEU A 670 4.14 14.95 19.76
CA LEU A 670 2.87 15.22 20.45
C LEU A 670 2.85 16.61 21.09
N GLY A 671 3.99 17.10 21.54
CA GLY A 671 4.10 18.41 22.17
C GLY A 671 5.56 18.77 22.45
N PRO A 672 5.81 19.85 23.21
CA PRO A 672 7.16 20.19 23.65
C PRO A 672 7.79 19.01 24.40
N LYS A 673 8.88 18.46 23.85
CA LYS A 673 9.60 17.29 24.38
C LYS A 673 8.75 16.02 24.58
N GLN A 674 7.58 15.93 23.96
CA GLN A 674 6.71 14.76 24.02
C GLN A 674 6.56 14.17 22.63
N PHE A 675 6.81 12.88 22.51
CA PHE A 675 6.88 12.16 21.23
C PHE A 675 6.00 10.92 21.25
N LEU A 676 5.50 10.55 20.08
CA LEU A 676 4.84 9.26 19.84
C LEU A 676 5.76 8.42 18.97
N ILE A 677 6.11 7.23 19.45
CA ILE A 677 6.83 6.25 18.64
C ILE A 677 6.03 4.97 18.48
N ARG A 678 6.18 4.35 17.31
CA ARG A 678 5.77 2.97 17.07
C ARG A 678 6.95 2.21 16.49
N ILE A 679 7.28 1.10 17.12
CA ILE A 679 8.29 0.16 16.66
C ILE A 679 7.62 -1.18 16.42
N GLU A 680 8.04 -1.88 15.38
CA GLU A 680 7.55 -3.22 15.11
C GLU A 680 8.67 -4.21 14.85
N HIS A 681 8.39 -5.46 15.19
CA HIS A 681 9.05 -6.61 14.60
C HIS A 681 8.21 -7.07 13.41
N TYR A 682 8.75 -7.05 12.21
CA TYR A 682 7.97 -7.23 10.98
C TYR A 682 8.20 -8.57 10.26
N PHE A 683 9.03 -9.42 10.85
CA PHE A 683 9.18 -10.84 10.49
C PHE A 683 8.18 -11.70 11.26
N GLU A 684 7.67 -12.72 10.58
CA GLU A 684 6.78 -13.74 11.14
C GLU A 684 7.54 -14.78 11.93
N LEU A 685 6.81 -15.55 12.76
CA LEU A 685 7.42 -16.66 13.50
C LEU A 685 7.88 -17.74 12.52
N ASN A 686 9.11 -18.25 12.70
CA ASN A 686 9.72 -19.28 11.86
C ASN A 686 9.86 -18.90 10.36
N GLU A 687 9.90 -17.61 10.04
CA GLU A 687 10.09 -17.11 8.68
C GLU A 687 11.58 -17.07 8.28
N ASP A 688 12.45 -16.74 9.24
CA ASP A 688 13.91 -16.67 9.12
C ASP A 688 14.56 -17.19 10.41
N GLU A 689 15.66 -17.95 10.31
CA GLU A 689 16.32 -18.57 11.47
C GLU A 689 16.82 -17.55 12.50
N ILE A 690 17.26 -16.38 12.06
CA ILE A 690 17.86 -15.34 12.91
C ILE A 690 16.84 -14.24 13.19
N TYR A 691 16.21 -13.72 12.15
CA TYR A 691 15.39 -12.51 12.22
C TYR A 691 13.95 -12.75 12.67
N SER A 692 13.51 -14.00 12.79
CA SER A 692 12.25 -14.37 13.45
C SER A 692 12.38 -14.64 14.94
N GLN A 693 13.51 -14.31 15.56
CA GLN A 693 13.69 -14.40 17.01
C GLN A 693 13.35 -13.08 17.70
N SER A 694 12.88 -13.15 18.94
CA SER A 694 12.66 -11.96 19.76
C SER A 694 13.92 -11.10 19.86
N VAL A 695 13.74 -9.79 19.80
CA VAL A 695 14.82 -8.82 19.84
C VAL A 695 14.62 -7.84 20.98
N GLN A 696 15.70 -7.45 21.65
CA GLN A 696 15.70 -6.41 22.66
C GLN A 696 16.44 -5.19 22.12
N ILE A 697 15.82 -4.02 22.22
CA ILE A 697 16.41 -2.75 21.80
C ILE A 697 16.34 -1.72 22.91
N ASP A 698 17.26 -0.77 22.93
CA ASP A 698 17.20 0.41 23.79
C ASP A 698 16.51 1.55 23.05
N LEU A 699 15.34 1.98 23.51
CA LEU A 699 14.65 3.14 22.91
C LEU A 699 15.44 4.43 23.04
N GLN A 700 16.34 4.55 24.03
CA GLN A 700 17.20 5.72 24.19
C GLN A 700 18.06 5.97 22.94
N ASP A 701 18.39 4.94 22.17
CA ASP A 701 19.17 5.07 20.95
C ASP A 701 18.51 5.96 19.89
N LEU A 702 17.17 5.93 19.77
CA LEU A 702 16.41 6.78 18.83
C LEU A 702 16.40 8.26 19.23
N PHE A 703 16.65 8.55 20.50
CA PHE A 703 16.53 9.90 21.07
C PHE A 703 17.87 10.53 21.44
N LYS A 704 19.01 9.86 21.23
CA LYS A 704 20.35 10.37 21.54
C LYS A 704 20.61 11.78 20.99
N SER A 705 20.10 12.08 19.79
CA SER A 705 20.24 13.39 19.14
C SER A 705 19.33 14.49 19.73
N LEU A 706 18.29 14.12 20.49
CA LEU A 706 17.31 15.02 21.09
C LEU A 706 17.49 15.21 22.59
N GLY A 707 17.88 14.15 23.32
CA GLY A 707 18.03 14.18 24.77
C GLY A 707 17.90 12.82 25.44
N THR A 708 17.79 12.84 26.77
CA THR A 708 17.60 11.63 27.58
C THR A 708 16.12 11.41 27.85
N ILE A 709 15.65 10.17 27.72
CA ILE A 709 14.27 9.81 28.05
C ILE A 709 14.08 9.93 29.57
N THR A 710 13.11 10.74 29.99
CA THR A 710 12.76 10.95 31.40
C THR A 710 11.49 10.20 31.80
N ASP A 711 10.60 9.93 30.85
CA ASP A 711 9.38 9.15 31.07
C ASP A 711 8.95 8.38 29.82
N LEU A 712 8.39 7.19 30.02
CA LEU A 712 7.97 6.28 28.95
C LEU A 712 6.66 5.57 29.33
N ILE A 713 5.65 5.72 28.49
CA ILE A 713 4.31 5.13 28.69
C ILE A 713 3.99 4.25 27.47
N GLU A 714 3.79 2.96 27.69
CA GLU A 714 3.28 2.06 26.63
C GLU A 714 1.76 2.27 26.45
N LEU A 715 1.36 2.47 25.20
CA LEU A 715 -0.01 2.78 24.81
C LEU A 715 -0.59 1.65 23.94
N THR A 716 -1.91 1.62 23.82
CA THR A 716 -2.58 0.87 22.75
C THR A 716 -2.14 1.39 21.37
N LEU A 717 -2.34 0.59 20.32
CA LEU A 717 -1.95 0.96 18.94
C LEU A 717 -2.56 2.30 18.48
N GLY A 718 -3.81 2.59 18.90
CA GLY A 718 -4.51 3.84 18.65
C GLY A 718 -3.95 5.06 19.40
N ALA A 719 -2.95 4.86 20.26
CA ALA A 719 -2.31 5.89 21.09
C ALA A 719 -3.30 6.70 21.95
N ASN A 720 -4.44 6.11 22.33
CA ASN A 720 -5.52 6.78 23.05
C ASN A 720 -5.75 6.25 24.47
N LEU A 721 -5.05 5.17 24.85
CA LEU A 721 -5.19 4.52 26.16
C LEU A 721 -3.83 3.93 26.57
N PRO A 722 -3.36 4.14 27.82
CA PRO A 722 -2.24 3.38 28.35
C PRO A 722 -2.52 1.88 28.32
N LEU A 723 -1.55 1.06 27.90
CA LEU A 723 -1.73 -0.38 27.77
C LEU A 723 -2.10 -1.05 29.11
N SER A 724 -1.56 -0.52 30.22
CA SER A 724 -1.89 -0.94 31.59
C SER A 724 -3.38 -0.76 31.97
N GLN A 725 -4.13 0.06 31.23
CA GLN A 725 -5.56 0.31 31.44
C GLN A 725 -6.45 -0.46 30.45
N LEU A 726 -5.88 -1.27 29.56
CA LEU A 726 -6.64 -2.06 28.60
C LEU A 726 -7.32 -3.25 29.33
N HIS A 727 -8.65 -3.30 29.22
CA HIS A 727 -9.44 -4.45 29.66
C HIS A 727 -10.08 -5.13 28.45
N ARG A 728 -9.75 -6.40 28.23
CA ARG A 728 -10.35 -7.22 27.17
C ARG A 728 -11.51 -8.06 27.71
N LEU A 729 -12.46 -8.37 26.83
CA LEU A 729 -13.49 -9.36 27.11
C LEU A 729 -12.90 -10.76 26.94
N ASP A 730 -13.26 -11.68 27.84
CA ASP A 730 -12.81 -13.07 27.79
C ASP A 730 -13.77 -13.92 26.97
N TRP A 731 -13.27 -14.58 25.92
CA TRP A 731 -14.07 -15.42 25.04
C TRP A 731 -13.66 -16.88 25.15
N MET A 732 -14.65 -17.77 25.23
CA MET A 732 -14.42 -19.21 25.08
C MET A 732 -14.43 -19.56 23.60
N THR A 733 -13.34 -20.14 23.09
CA THR A 733 -13.21 -20.54 21.69
C THR A 733 -13.12 -22.06 21.56
N ASN A 734 -13.53 -22.60 20.41
CA ASN A 734 -13.43 -24.03 20.12
C ASN A 734 -11.98 -24.57 20.07
N ASN A 735 -11.00 -23.68 19.91
CA ASN A 735 -9.58 -24.02 19.86
C ASN A 735 -8.88 -23.86 21.21
N ASN A 736 -9.62 -23.54 22.29
CA ASN A 736 -9.11 -23.23 23.63
C ASN A 736 -8.06 -22.09 23.65
N GLU A 737 -8.03 -21.25 22.62
CA GLU A 737 -7.20 -20.06 22.61
C GLU A 737 -7.77 -19.02 23.56
N SER A 738 -6.92 -18.50 24.43
CA SER A 738 -7.29 -17.46 25.38
C SER A 738 -7.20 -16.09 24.71
N SER A 739 -8.23 -15.26 24.88
CA SER A 739 -8.19 -13.84 24.54
C SER A 739 -7.49 -12.98 25.62
N HIS A 740 -6.97 -13.62 26.67
CA HIS A 740 -6.33 -12.94 27.79
C HIS A 740 -4.99 -12.33 27.35
N VAL A 741 -4.82 -11.05 27.63
CA VAL A 741 -3.53 -10.36 27.44
C VAL A 741 -2.97 -10.05 28.81
N GLU A 742 -1.79 -10.59 29.10
CA GLU A 742 -1.04 -10.17 30.29
C GLU A 742 -0.64 -8.70 30.12
N THR A 743 -1.31 -7.81 30.85
CA THR A 743 -0.92 -6.41 30.94
C THR A 743 -0.13 -6.19 32.22
N THR A 744 0.96 -5.43 32.12
CA THR A 744 1.66 -4.94 33.29
C THR A 744 0.81 -3.87 33.98
N GLN A 745 0.71 -3.92 35.31
CA GLN A 745 0.03 -2.88 36.09
C GLN A 745 0.79 -1.55 36.12
N GLN A 746 2.02 -1.51 35.59
CA GLN A 746 2.84 -0.31 35.57
C GLN A 746 2.45 0.57 34.38
N THR A 747 1.99 1.79 34.69
CA THR A 747 1.67 2.79 33.67
C THR A 747 2.92 3.45 33.08
N HIS A 748 4.00 3.55 33.85
CA HIS A 748 5.26 4.16 33.45
C HIS A 748 6.40 3.13 33.52
N LEU A 749 7.24 3.10 32.49
CA LEU A 749 8.40 2.24 32.42
C LEU A 749 9.62 2.98 32.98
N LYS A 750 10.40 2.31 33.83
CA LYS A 750 11.62 2.87 34.44
C LYS A 750 12.88 2.69 33.59
N ASP A 751 12.79 1.84 32.58
CA ASP A 751 13.86 1.44 31.68
C ASP A 751 13.41 1.70 30.23
N THR A 752 14.36 2.00 29.36
CA THR A 752 14.19 2.23 27.92
C THR A 752 14.40 0.95 27.11
N MET A 753 14.83 -0.15 27.75
CA MET A 753 14.93 -1.46 27.12
C MET A 753 13.56 -2.06 26.80
N VAL A 754 13.31 -2.34 25.52
CA VAL A 754 12.06 -2.92 25.02
C VAL A 754 12.34 -4.22 24.29
N MET A 755 11.62 -5.27 24.70
CA MET A 755 11.57 -6.53 23.97
C MET A 755 10.44 -6.50 22.93
N LEU A 756 10.74 -6.94 21.72
CA LEU A 756 9.79 -7.17 20.63
C LEU A 756 9.82 -8.63 20.21
N ASN A 757 8.67 -9.29 20.25
CA ASN A 757 8.48 -10.62 19.67
C ASN A 757 8.08 -10.51 18.19
N PRO A 758 8.20 -11.61 17.42
CA PRO A 758 7.75 -11.64 16.02
C PRO A 758 6.36 -11.02 15.80
N MET A 759 6.23 -10.24 14.72
CA MET A 759 5.02 -9.49 14.33
C MET A 759 4.47 -8.46 15.32
N GLN A 760 5.12 -8.25 16.47
CA GLN A 760 4.60 -7.38 17.50
C GLN A 760 4.84 -5.90 17.16
N ILE A 761 3.82 -5.06 17.33
CA ILE A 761 3.93 -3.60 17.32
C ILE A 761 3.79 -3.10 18.75
N LYS A 762 4.70 -2.24 19.18
CA LYS A 762 4.58 -1.49 20.44
C LYS A 762 4.52 0.00 20.19
N THR A 763 3.64 0.67 20.93
CA THR A 763 3.38 2.12 20.80
C THR A 763 3.74 2.78 22.12
N PHE A 764 4.53 3.84 22.07
CA PHE A 764 4.95 4.56 23.27
C PHE A 764 4.76 6.06 23.15
N GLN A 765 4.33 6.69 24.23
CA GLN A 765 4.56 8.11 24.46
C GLN A 765 5.88 8.26 25.22
N VAL A 766 6.77 9.11 24.69
CA VAL A 766 8.11 9.36 25.23
C VAL A 766 8.22 10.82 25.66
N THR A 767 8.78 11.08 26.84
CA THR A 767 9.13 12.42 27.31
C THR A 767 10.64 12.53 27.49
N LEU A 768 11.23 13.67 27.07
CA LEU A 768 12.64 14.00 27.25
C LEU A 768 12.87 15.02 28.37
#